data_AF-A0A0L6WPE4-F1
#
_entry.id   AF-A0A0L6WPE4-F1
#
_cell.length_a   1.000
_cell.length_b   1.000
_cell.length_c   1.000
_cell.angle_alpha   90.00
_cell.angle_beta   90.00
_cell.angle_gamma   90.00
#
_symmetry.space_group_name_H-M   'P 1'
#
loop_
_entity.id
_entity.type
_entity.pdbx_description
1 polymer ?
#
loop_
_entity_poly.entity_id
_entity_poly.type
_entity_poly.pdbx_seq_one_letter_code
_entity_poly.pdbx_strand_id
1 'polypeptide(L)'
;MASAQMSTMRLPQNTYYRNSFTPQQQPARPAADIRDDYERWYTEGVPSNRMSLSLRSGILSEVGWALDRLCRLCYNESFLLTSIPGLIDGLFDWPEWYIAEGYRHSSDENFLFSPPHDYSRKRRYALESLFVLRNVALYEPNALELANHSHTLPLILTALSTLQHDRDEDSEFMLNIIDLYHIVAAAKIVILPTTLPAYNPLHSLTKTVSQSSNRSMIIAAFTALTVTLSNPVNTTNISADSPTLAASIRYLPLFADKPLVDACLNYIYVHISSMAMAKAFLLRSDLPAVLRILVTLLLDEQEKLEEKVVQDISGTIHTVPAVTLLTRDHILTKEELDELLGKPEPQRCYDWMKAMFVAKPDGEVTQVDFWNLYKDVFSPHAEQYPLLVASDVIKNVNAVFPEAQAMVLQGPVQRFIVRGVDRRKDAVANERFKCQWNRSECSVSVFSTPGELYEHLLGHLTAIELSESPCLWSTCLRDPMPKSSLRSHVLTHLSSHQPPTKHPSQSDTITLPSNDSSYPIENPTIRLPPPPRSTTIAFQRPLVDPPSIALTALLCLRILFRTSFASADAAPRVDADHFGFPGVVEEQDDQDFDGANEIGETEREGERRGRQAFVSVQKLLEEVRIRDDVLMGWVTSKYIVIYTKLLEGLPPHQIAPHEDRNQFFTNLFNLDVKNEYLRGELNRLSKESCLGSHKPFLNMLFRECLMQARDAPHADIRKAHALETLSIILRSILSKNLSGWEVMEILGGGVGQSDDVFMILTNLVEDGMRDETAPRAYFLRCDLFSSITTFIKSCDKERFVSEAALLLAILANFHKSDAGKLNPYLKCIRSTQDAELMRKICWAVNKELMSSIQSYMDISDDSFKYIFTTTLGSMFASLRSDRTLSTTLEPSRELFKNQPIIDAVFLLPIFELLRANSLFPAIIVEDTSLDRDTPGHFPPLLHTILTLSSYILTHATSASSPRSLSYANLSLHILLALVENDGVMGVMIQPSATVIPICRQDLYPSLLSRGVVSSQLSFTLRSVIFYAPDEYGGSIFYIPILLEYVWKDLWAALLGLLGFLTTKIDSLDTTAGVEQIVRETIVLLYLSLIKSDGYLPSPQALHEFIYELIRFASILKSQESLLKSLTVAPQQDPRQATWIKRSTEALASITELVDFYQGKVTKANARTAKAAMSVVAREIETDGLYTTKSVCEPQAP
;
A
#
# COMPACT_ATOMS: atom_id res chain seq x y z
N MET A 1 57.60 -36.68 15.67
CA MET A 1 59.05 -36.49 15.44
C MET A 1 59.21 -35.61 14.23
N ALA A 2 60.00 -34.54 14.38
CA ALA A 2 60.52 -33.57 13.39
C ALA A 2 59.46 -32.81 12.55
N SER A 3 59.37 -31.48 12.41
CA SER A 3 60.09 -30.24 12.78
C SER A 3 60.03 -29.33 11.54
N ALA A 4 59.77 -28.05 11.78
CA ALA A 4 59.43 -26.98 10.84
C ALA A 4 60.40 -26.68 9.68
N GLN A 5 59.87 -26.07 8.61
CA GLN A 5 60.55 -25.07 7.77
C GLN A 5 59.55 -24.09 7.12
N MET A 6 59.87 -22.80 7.18
CA MET A 6 59.18 -21.68 6.50
C MET A 6 59.37 -21.75 4.99
N SER A 7 58.37 -21.32 4.21
CA SER A 7 58.56 -20.86 2.82
C SER A 7 57.51 -19.82 2.43
N THR A 8 57.99 -18.81 1.73
CA THR A 8 57.38 -17.57 1.26
C THR A 8 56.16 -17.76 0.35
N MET A 9 55.07 -17.03 0.63
CA MET A 9 53.87 -16.98 -0.20
C MET A 9 54.10 -16.19 -1.49
N ARG A 10 53.89 -16.86 -2.63
CA ARG A 10 53.67 -16.25 -3.95
C ARG A 10 52.19 -15.91 -4.12
N LEU A 11 51.93 -14.72 -4.68
CA LEU A 11 50.63 -14.24 -5.16
C LEU A 11 50.01 -15.22 -6.20
N PRO A 12 48.72 -15.59 -6.10
CA PRO A 12 48.04 -16.32 -7.16
C PRO A 12 47.49 -15.37 -8.24
N GLN A 13 47.74 -15.80 -9.48
CA GLN A 13 47.38 -15.16 -10.74
C GLN A 13 45.87 -15.24 -11.00
N ASN A 14 45.31 -14.16 -11.55
CA ASN A 14 43.94 -14.11 -12.08
C ASN A 14 43.78 -15.03 -13.30
N THR A 15 42.87 -15.99 -13.17
CA THR A 15 42.46 -16.94 -14.20
C THR A 15 41.38 -16.30 -15.07
N TYR A 16 41.73 -15.91 -16.29
CA TYR A 16 40.75 -15.68 -17.36
C TYR A 16 40.15 -17.04 -17.77
N TYR A 17 38.82 -17.10 -17.94
CA TYR A 17 38.12 -18.24 -18.53
C TYR A 17 38.69 -18.53 -19.92
N ARG A 18 39.44 -19.64 -20.01
CA ARG A 18 39.93 -20.25 -21.24
C ARG A 18 39.03 -21.45 -21.52
N ASN A 19 38.27 -21.43 -22.62
CA ASN A 19 37.57 -22.61 -23.11
C ASN A 19 38.58 -23.74 -23.36
N SER A 20 38.38 -24.87 -22.69
CA SER A 20 39.17 -26.08 -22.79
C SER A 20 38.75 -26.88 -24.03
N PHE A 21 39.52 -26.76 -25.11
CA PHE A 21 39.58 -27.78 -26.15
C PHE A 21 40.70 -28.78 -25.82
N THR A 22 40.34 -30.06 -25.79
CA THR A 22 41.24 -31.21 -25.64
C THR A 22 42.23 -31.32 -26.81
N PRO A 23 43.46 -31.83 -26.58
CA PRO A 23 44.51 -31.85 -27.59
C PRO A 23 44.31 -33.01 -28.57
N GLN A 24 43.84 -32.72 -29.79
CA GLN A 24 44.05 -33.62 -30.93
C GLN A 24 45.39 -33.30 -31.59
N GLN A 25 46.15 -34.37 -31.88
CA GLN A 25 47.45 -34.36 -32.53
C GLN A 25 47.47 -33.43 -33.75
N GLN A 26 48.47 -32.55 -33.81
CA GLN A 26 48.74 -31.66 -34.94
C GLN A 26 48.90 -32.47 -36.24
N PRO A 27 48.06 -32.24 -37.27
CA PRO A 27 48.48 -32.46 -38.64
C PRO A 27 49.34 -31.26 -39.10
N ALA A 28 50.25 -31.51 -40.04
CA ALA A 28 51.17 -30.53 -40.59
C ALA A 28 50.49 -29.21 -40.99
N ARG A 29 51.17 -28.08 -40.67
CA ARG A 29 50.74 -26.70 -40.96
C ARG A 29 50.21 -26.56 -42.40
N PRO A 30 48.99 -26.05 -42.63
CA PRO A 30 48.60 -25.60 -43.96
C PRO A 30 49.39 -24.34 -44.32
N ALA A 31 49.76 -24.23 -45.60
CA ALA A 31 50.43 -23.06 -46.14
C ALA A 31 49.59 -21.79 -45.97
N ALA A 32 50.26 -20.64 -45.82
CA ALA A 32 49.66 -19.33 -45.63
C ALA A 32 48.59 -19.01 -46.69
N ASP A 33 47.45 -18.47 -46.26
CA ASP A 33 46.36 -18.00 -47.11
C ASP A 33 46.83 -16.77 -47.92
N ILE A 34 46.88 -16.91 -49.25
CA ILE A 34 47.30 -15.86 -50.18
C ILE A 34 46.03 -15.27 -50.77
N ARG A 35 45.49 -14.22 -50.13
CA ARG A 35 44.60 -13.25 -50.77
C ARG A 35 45.41 -12.01 -51.15
N ASP A 36 45.00 -11.34 -52.23
CA ASP A 36 45.68 -10.23 -52.94
C ASP A 36 46.11 -9.03 -52.07
N ASP A 37 45.60 -8.90 -50.83
CA ASP A 37 45.86 -7.78 -49.93
C ASP A 37 46.84 -8.10 -48.77
N TYR A 38 47.31 -9.35 -48.65
CA TYR A 38 48.28 -9.81 -47.62
C TYR A 38 49.56 -10.36 -48.25
N GLU A 39 49.97 -9.74 -49.36
CA GLU A 39 51.18 -10.18 -50.05
C GLU A 39 52.40 -10.04 -49.12
N ARG A 40 53.22 -11.10 -49.06
CA ARG A 40 54.35 -11.18 -48.12
C ARG A 40 55.30 -10.00 -48.20
N TRP A 41 55.47 -9.42 -49.38
CA TRP A 41 56.35 -8.28 -49.64
C TRP A 41 55.88 -6.97 -49.00
N TYR A 42 54.60 -6.84 -48.62
CA TYR A 42 54.13 -5.73 -47.79
C TYR A 42 54.62 -5.85 -46.35
N THR A 43 54.67 -7.06 -45.81
CA THR A 43 55.14 -7.35 -44.45
C THR A 43 56.65 -7.58 -44.34
N GLU A 44 57.39 -7.49 -45.46
CA GLU A 44 58.83 -7.64 -45.46
C GLU A 44 59.51 -6.45 -44.77
N GLY A 45 60.30 -6.78 -43.75
CA GLY A 45 61.04 -5.81 -42.95
C GLY A 45 62.30 -5.29 -43.63
N VAL A 46 62.15 -4.76 -44.84
CA VAL A 46 63.25 -4.21 -45.65
C VAL A 46 63.15 -2.68 -45.74
N PRO A 47 64.28 -1.94 -45.74
CA PRO A 47 64.26 -0.47 -45.92
C PRO A 47 63.64 0.00 -47.24
N SER A 48 63.59 -0.88 -48.25
CA SER A 48 62.94 -0.64 -49.55
C SER A 48 61.44 -0.95 -49.55
N ASN A 49 60.82 -1.13 -48.38
CA ASN A 49 59.40 -1.44 -48.29
C ASN A 49 58.58 -0.32 -48.94
N ARG A 50 57.74 -0.71 -49.91
CA ARG A 50 56.98 0.24 -50.73
C ARG A 50 56.05 1.10 -49.90
N MET A 51 55.44 0.59 -48.83
CA MET A 51 54.52 1.36 -48.00
C MET A 51 55.25 2.47 -47.24
N SER A 52 56.40 2.16 -46.63
CA SER A 52 57.24 3.14 -45.94
C SER A 52 57.74 4.24 -46.89
N LEU A 53 58.23 3.84 -48.08
CA LEU A 53 58.68 4.81 -49.10
C LEU A 53 57.54 5.65 -49.66
N SER A 54 56.36 5.07 -49.87
CA SER A 54 55.18 5.77 -50.41
C SER A 54 54.66 6.82 -49.43
N LEU A 55 54.60 6.52 -48.14
CA LEU A 55 54.25 7.49 -47.09
C LEU A 55 55.22 8.68 -47.06
N ARG A 56 56.52 8.40 -47.15
CA ARG A 56 57.58 9.42 -47.06
C ARG A 56 57.85 10.15 -48.38
N SER A 57 57.21 9.74 -49.47
CA SER A 57 57.42 10.33 -50.80
C SER A 57 56.86 11.75 -50.95
N GLY A 58 55.90 12.13 -50.10
CA GLY A 58 55.14 13.39 -50.23
C GLY A 58 54.15 13.42 -51.42
N ILE A 59 54.09 12.35 -52.23
CA ILE A 59 53.18 12.24 -53.37
C ILE A 59 51.83 11.78 -52.86
N LEU A 60 50.82 12.67 -52.86
CA LEU A 60 49.51 12.39 -52.27
C LEU A 60 48.87 11.08 -52.77
N SER A 61 49.00 10.75 -54.06
CA SER A 61 48.43 9.50 -54.60
C SER A 61 49.11 8.24 -54.04
N GLU A 62 50.43 8.25 -53.85
CA GLU A 62 51.17 7.12 -53.28
C GLU A 62 50.97 7.02 -51.76
N VAL A 63 50.87 8.16 -51.07
CA VAL A 63 50.49 8.22 -49.65
C VAL A 63 49.11 7.58 -49.44
N GLY A 64 48.11 7.96 -50.24
CA GLY A 64 46.78 7.37 -50.18
C GLY A 64 46.76 5.88 -50.52
N TRP A 65 47.59 5.45 -51.48
CA TRP A 65 47.75 4.02 -51.78
C TRP A 65 48.29 3.25 -50.58
N ALA A 66 49.31 3.77 -49.88
CA ALA A 66 49.91 3.12 -48.72
C ALA A 66 48.97 3.07 -47.52
N LEU A 67 48.28 4.17 -47.20
CA LEU A 67 47.34 4.24 -46.08
C LEU A 67 46.16 3.27 -46.23
N ASP A 68 45.59 3.14 -47.43
CA ASP A 68 44.50 2.17 -47.70
C ASP A 68 44.93 0.72 -47.38
N ARG A 69 46.20 0.36 -47.58
CA ARG A 69 46.72 -0.98 -47.23
C ARG A 69 47.03 -1.08 -45.74
N LEU A 70 47.62 -0.05 -45.15
CA LEU A 70 47.91 -0.02 -43.71
C LEU A 70 46.64 -0.06 -42.85
N CYS A 71 45.54 0.58 -43.27
CA CYS A 71 44.23 0.49 -42.62
C CYS A 71 43.63 -0.92 -42.65
N ARG A 72 44.04 -1.78 -43.58
CA ARG A 72 43.64 -3.21 -43.62
C ARG A 72 44.60 -4.06 -42.78
N LEU A 73 45.89 -3.75 -42.85
CA LEU A 73 46.93 -4.48 -42.12
C LEU A 73 46.91 -4.22 -40.61
N CYS A 74 46.37 -3.08 -40.16
CA CYS A 74 46.36 -2.73 -38.74
C CYS A 74 45.57 -3.68 -37.84
N TYR A 75 44.69 -4.50 -38.42
CA TYR A 75 43.94 -5.54 -37.71
C TYR A 75 44.69 -6.86 -37.58
N ASN A 76 45.85 -7.00 -38.23
CA ASN A 76 46.63 -8.22 -38.19
C ASN A 76 47.57 -8.22 -36.97
N GLU A 77 47.37 -9.14 -36.03
CA GLU A 77 48.22 -9.29 -34.84
C GLU A 77 49.68 -9.63 -35.17
N SER A 78 49.98 -10.14 -36.37
CA SER A 78 51.35 -10.40 -36.82
C SER A 78 52.07 -9.15 -37.34
N PHE A 79 51.40 -8.00 -37.41
CA PHE A 79 51.95 -6.75 -37.91
C PHE A 79 52.71 -6.02 -36.78
N LEU A 80 54.04 -5.98 -36.89
CA LEU A 80 54.92 -5.30 -35.94
C LEU A 80 55.49 -4.03 -36.57
N LEU A 81 55.28 -2.88 -35.91
CA LEU A 81 55.78 -1.59 -36.38
C LEU A 81 57.32 -1.56 -36.50
N THR A 82 58.01 -2.27 -35.60
CA THR A 82 59.47 -2.41 -35.60
C THR A 82 60.02 -3.16 -36.80
N SER A 83 59.18 -3.92 -37.51
CA SER A 83 59.62 -4.68 -38.68
C SER A 83 59.93 -3.78 -39.87
N ILE A 84 59.27 -2.62 -40.01
CA ILE A 84 59.40 -1.75 -41.18
C ILE A 84 60.03 -0.41 -40.75
N PRO A 85 61.33 -0.19 -41.02
CA PRO A 85 62.02 1.04 -40.63
C PRO A 85 61.39 2.30 -41.26
N GLY A 86 61.24 3.35 -40.45
CA GLY A 86 60.71 4.65 -40.88
C GLY A 86 59.21 4.69 -41.16
N LEU A 87 58.49 3.58 -40.95
CA LEU A 87 57.05 3.54 -41.10
C LEU A 87 56.33 4.36 -40.03
N ILE A 88 56.80 4.26 -38.78
CA ILE A 88 56.23 5.00 -37.64
C ILE A 88 56.32 6.51 -37.90
N ASP A 89 57.50 7.01 -38.27
CA ASP A 89 57.71 8.44 -38.58
C ASP A 89 56.74 8.94 -39.66
N GLY A 90 56.57 8.19 -40.76
CA GLY A 90 55.66 8.57 -41.84
C GLY A 90 54.18 8.54 -41.45
N LEU A 91 53.80 7.80 -40.42
CA LEU A 91 52.44 7.82 -39.86
C LEU A 91 52.19 9.07 -38.99
N PHE A 92 53.23 9.70 -38.44
CA PHE A 92 53.09 10.93 -37.64
C PHE A 92 52.97 12.21 -38.47
N ASP A 93 53.54 12.24 -39.69
CA ASP A 93 53.61 13.45 -40.54
C ASP A 93 52.25 14.14 -40.74
N TRP A 94 51.20 13.38 -41.10
CA TRP A 94 49.88 13.94 -41.40
C TRP A 94 49.06 14.34 -40.16
N PRO A 95 49.01 13.53 -39.08
CA PRO A 95 48.46 13.97 -37.80
C PRO A 95 49.11 15.23 -37.25
N GLU A 96 50.45 15.34 -37.30
CA GLU A 96 51.19 16.52 -36.85
C GLU A 96 50.89 17.76 -37.70
N TRP A 97 50.80 17.59 -39.03
CA TRP A 97 50.33 18.64 -39.93
C TRP A 97 48.93 19.15 -39.54
N TYR A 98 48.00 18.25 -39.21
CA TYR A 98 46.63 18.63 -38.87
C TYR A 98 46.57 19.52 -37.62
N ILE A 99 47.28 19.15 -36.55
CA ILE A 99 47.31 19.92 -35.30
C ILE A 99 48.14 21.21 -35.37
N ALA A 100 49.10 21.30 -36.29
CA ALA A 100 49.93 22.50 -36.47
C ALA A 100 49.22 23.57 -37.31
N GLU A 101 48.63 23.16 -38.46
CA GLU A 101 48.03 24.07 -39.42
C GLU A 101 46.69 23.61 -40.00
N GLY A 102 46.45 22.30 -40.13
CA GLY A 102 45.25 21.77 -40.81
C GLY A 102 43.92 22.15 -40.17
N TYR A 103 43.81 22.17 -38.84
CA TYR A 103 42.57 22.51 -38.12
C TYR A 103 42.12 23.97 -38.32
N ARG A 104 43.05 24.87 -38.66
CA ARG A 104 42.77 26.31 -38.88
C ARG A 104 42.12 26.60 -40.23
N HIS A 105 42.27 25.68 -41.18
CA HIS A 105 41.70 25.80 -42.53
C HIS A 105 40.22 25.40 -42.59
N SER A 106 39.70 24.88 -41.47
CA SER A 106 38.28 24.65 -41.26
C SER A 106 37.59 25.97 -40.90
N SER A 107 36.76 26.49 -41.80
CA SER A 107 35.96 27.71 -41.61
C SER A 107 34.47 27.38 -41.56
N ASP A 108 33.65 28.22 -40.88
CA ASP A 108 32.19 28.04 -40.78
C ASP A 108 31.46 27.95 -42.15
N GLU A 109 32.09 28.42 -43.23
CA GLU A 109 31.59 28.27 -44.61
C GLU A 109 31.54 26.79 -45.09
N ASN A 110 32.33 25.91 -44.47
CA ASN A 110 32.36 24.47 -44.77
C ASN A 110 31.10 23.73 -44.28
N PHE A 111 30.23 24.39 -43.51
CA PHE A 111 28.90 23.85 -43.17
C PHE A 111 27.97 23.81 -44.40
N LEU A 112 28.19 24.68 -45.39
CA LEU A 112 27.38 24.81 -46.61
C LEU A 112 28.06 24.27 -47.87
N PHE A 113 29.40 24.27 -47.94
CA PHE A 113 30.16 23.85 -49.12
C PHE A 113 31.23 22.81 -48.79
N SER A 114 31.51 21.90 -49.73
CA SER A 114 32.60 20.94 -49.57
C SER A 114 33.95 21.66 -49.55
N PRO A 115 34.86 21.33 -48.62
CA PRO A 115 36.17 21.93 -48.60
C PRO A 115 36.98 21.55 -49.87
N PRO A 116 38.06 22.29 -50.19
CA PRO A 116 38.90 21.99 -51.35
C PRO A 116 39.39 20.54 -51.35
N HIS A 117 39.33 19.86 -52.51
CA HIS A 117 39.67 18.43 -52.64
C HIS A 117 41.04 18.06 -52.07
N ASP A 118 42.03 18.93 -52.22
CA ASP A 118 43.38 18.71 -51.68
C ASP A 118 43.41 18.77 -50.15
N TYR A 119 42.65 19.70 -49.55
CA TYR A 119 42.50 19.77 -48.10
C TYR A 119 41.76 18.55 -47.56
N SER A 120 40.65 18.15 -48.18
CA SER A 120 39.90 16.95 -47.80
C SER A 120 40.77 15.70 -47.83
N ARG A 121 41.65 15.59 -48.84
CA ARG A 121 42.58 14.47 -48.99
C ARG A 121 43.63 14.45 -47.89
N LYS A 122 44.23 15.60 -47.57
CA LYS A 122 45.21 15.70 -46.46
C LYS A 122 44.58 15.43 -45.10
N ARG A 123 43.37 15.95 -44.84
CA ARG A 123 42.60 15.67 -43.63
C ARG A 123 42.27 14.17 -43.51
N ARG A 124 41.87 13.54 -44.62
CA ARG A 124 41.66 12.08 -44.67
C ARG A 124 42.93 11.31 -44.32
N TYR A 125 44.09 11.71 -44.85
CA TYR A 125 45.36 11.06 -44.52
C TYR A 125 45.75 11.20 -43.05
N ALA A 126 45.50 12.38 -42.45
CA ALA A 126 45.69 12.56 -41.02
C ALA A 126 44.83 11.60 -40.19
N LEU A 127 43.55 11.43 -40.56
CA LEU A 127 42.64 10.50 -39.89
C LEU A 127 43.01 9.03 -40.12
N GLU A 128 43.32 8.63 -41.35
CA GLU A 128 43.74 7.25 -41.68
C GLU A 128 45.05 6.87 -40.97
N SER A 129 46.04 7.77 -40.95
CA SER A 129 47.28 7.56 -40.18
C SER A 129 46.99 7.38 -38.69
N LEU A 130 46.16 8.24 -38.11
CA LEU A 130 45.84 8.17 -36.69
C LEU A 130 45.03 6.92 -36.35
N PHE A 131 44.11 6.51 -37.23
CA PHE A 131 43.37 5.25 -37.13
C PHE A 131 44.31 4.04 -37.13
N VAL A 132 45.31 4.02 -38.02
CA VAL A 132 46.33 2.97 -38.05
C VAL A 132 47.12 2.98 -36.74
N LEU A 133 47.62 4.12 -36.28
CA LEU A 133 48.36 4.23 -35.02
C LEU A 133 47.53 3.71 -33.83
N ARG A 134 46.26 4.11 -33.73
CA ARG A 134 45.34 3.70 -32.67
C ARG A 134 45.03 2.20 -32.69
N ASN A 135 44.78 1.63 -33.87
CA ASN A 135 44.42 0.21 -33.97
C ASN A 135 45.63 -0.72 -33.79
N VAL A 136 46.78 -0.34 -34.34
CA VAL A 136 48.02 -1.12 -34.17
C VAL A 136 48.48 -1.10 -32.71
N ALA A 137 48.19 -0.02 -31.97
CA ALA A 137 48.44 0.06 -30.54
C ALA A 137 47.63 -0.93 -29.69
N LEU A 138 46.54 -1.52 -30.20
CA LEU A 138 45.81 -2.56 -29.46
C LEU A 138 46.67 -3.81 -29.22
N TYR A 139 47.73 -4.01 -30.02
CA TYR A 139 48.71 -5.06 -29.82
C TYR A 139 49.86 -4.58 -28.94
N GLU A 140 50.08 -5.25 -27.80
CA GLU A 140 50.97 -4.82 -26.71
C GLU A 140 52.41 -4.46 -27.14
N PRO A 141 53.12 -5.23 -28.00
CA PRO A 141 54.46 -4.84 -28.49
C PRO A 141 54.49 -3.51 -29.24
N ASN A 142 53.46 -3.25 -30.05
CA ASN A 142 53.36 -1.99 -30.78
C ASN A 142 52.95 -0.84 -29.86
N ALA A 143 52.09 -1.10 -28.87
CA ALA A 143 51.76 -0.12 -27.84
C ALA A 143 53.02 0.35 -27.09
N LEU A 144 53.91 -0.58 -26.73
CA LEU A 144 55.15 -0.26 -26.03
C LEU A 144 56.08 0.60 -26.89
N GLU A 145 56.20 0.27 -28.18
CA GLU A 145 57.00 1.02 -29.15
C GLU A 145 56.46 2.45 -29.32
N LEU A 146 55.15 2.59 -29.57
CA LEU A 146 54.49 3.89 -29.68
C LEU A 146 54.61 4.70 -28.39
N ALA A 147 54.53 4.06 -27.22
CA ALA A 147 54.67 4.73 -25.94
C ALA A 147 56.06 5.30 -25.68
N ASN A 148 57.09 4.72 -26.28
CA ASN A 148 58.47 5.16 -26.16
C ASN A 148 58.90 6.08 -27.31
N HIS A 149 58.07 6.21 -28.35
CA HIS A 149 58.36 7.04 -29.52
C HIS A 149 58.26 8.54 -29.18
N SER A 150 59.22 9.34 -29.67
CA SER A 150 59.36 10.77 -29.31
C SER A 150 58.19 11.65 -29.76
N HIS A 151 57.48 11.25 -30.82
CA HIS A 151 56.38 12.02 -31.42
C HIS A 151 55.01 11.76 -30.75
N THR A 152 54.82 10.61 -30.10
CA THR A 152 53.50 10.17 -29.61
C THR A 152 52.91 11.11 -28.55
N LEU A 153 53.68 11.39 -27.49
CA LEU A 153 53.19 12.21 -26.38
C LEU A 153 52.99 13.69 -26.80
N PRO A 154 53.92 14.33 -27.53
CA PRO A 154 53.71 15.68 -28.07
C PRO A 154 52.47 15.78 -28.97
N LEU A 155 52.24 14.81 -29.88
CA LEU A 155 51.04 14.78 -30.73
C LEU A 155 49.77 14.77 -29.88
N ILE A 156 49.68 13.87 -28.90
CA ILE A 156 48.49 13.72 -28.04
C ILE A 156 48.23 14.99 -27.23
N LEU A 157 49.24 15.51 -26.52
CA LEU A 157 49.08 16.67 -25.64
C LEU A 157 48.75 17.94 -26.43
N THR A 158 49.36 18.11 -27.60
CA THR A 158 49.06 19.24 -28.48
C THR A 158 47.66 19.12 -29.06
N ALA A 159 47.25 17.94 -29.52
CA ALA A 159 45.89 17.71 -30.01
C ALA A 159 44.84 18.02 -28.93
N LEU A 160 45.00 17.50 -27.71
CA LEU A 160 44.08 17.73 -26.59
C LEU A 160 44.00 19.20 -26.15
N SER A 161 45.04 20.00 -26.37
CA SER A 161 45.06 21.43 -25.98
C SER A 161 44.62 22.37 -27.09
N THR A 162 44.79 21.99 -28.36
CA THR A 162 44.51 22.84 -29.53
C THR A 162 43.13 22.62 -30.13
N LEU A 163 42.69 21.36 -30.23
CA LEU A 163 41.43 21.02 -30.87
C LEU A 163 40.25 21.24 -29.92
N GLN A 164 39.11 21.63 -30.48
CA GLN A 164 37.90 21.91 -29.72
C GLN A 164 36.92 20.73 -29.79
N HIS A 165 36.27 20.43 -28.68
CA HIS A 165 35.39 19.26 -28.54
C HIS A 165 33.98 19.48 -29.12
N ASP A 166 33.58 20.73 -29.34
CA ASP A 166 32.30 21.15 -29.91
C ASP A 166 32.33 21.26 -31.44
N ARG A 167 33.50 21.20 -32.07
CA ARG A 167 33.64 21.21 -33.52
C ARG A 167 33.52 19.80 -34.10
N ASP A 168 32.46 19.57 -34.87
CA ASP A 168 32.22 18.27 -35.53
C ASP A 168 33.39 17.81 -36.40
N GLU A 169 34.08 18.74 -37.07
CA GLU A 169 35.25 18.42 -37.91
C GLU A 169 36.46 17.88 -37.12
N ASP A 170 36.59 18.23 -35.85
CA ASP A 170 37.69 17.79 -34.99
C ASP A 170 37.32 16.54 -34.17
N SER A 171 36.03 16.20 -34.11
CA SER A 171 35.48 15.15 -33.24
C SER A 171 36.09 13.76 -33.48
N GLU A 172 36.22 13.33 -34.74
CA GLU A 172 36.82 12.04 -35.10
C GLU A 172 38.31 11.98 -34.75
N PHE A 173 39.03 13.08 -34.98
CA PHE A 173 40.45 13.19 -34.64
C PHE A 173 40.63 13.11 -33.12
N MET A 174 39.83 13.86 -32.37
CA MET A 174 39.85 13.88 -30.91
C MET A 174 39.54 12.51 -30.30
N LEU A 175 38.54 11.79 -30.82
CA LEU A 175 38.21 10.43 -30.37
C LEU A 175 39.40 9.48 -30.54
N ASN A 176 40.02 9.47 -31.73
CA ASN A 176 41.18 8.61 -31.97
C ASN A 176 42.39 9.01 -31.10
N ILE A 177 42.59 10.29 -30.82
CA ILE A 177 43.64 10.77 -29.90
C ILE A 177 43.39 10.31 -28.46
N ILE A 178 42.16 10.42 -27.96
CA ILE A 178 41.80 10.00 -26.60
C ILE A 178 41.94 8.47 -26.46
N ASP A 179 41.52 7.71 -27.47
CA ASP A 179 41.69 6.25 -27.50
C ASP A 179 43.17 5.85 -27.52
N LEU A 180 43.97 6.49 -28.40
CA LEU A 180 45.41 6.23 -28.46
C LEU A 180 46.09 6.59 -27.13
N TYR A 181 45.69 7.70 -26.50
CA TYR A 181 46.16 8.09 -25.17
C TYR A 181 45.83 7.03 -24.11
N HIS A 182 44.59 6.54 -24.09
CA HIS A 182 44.14 5.52 -23.16
C HIS A 182 44.97 4.24 -23.25
N ILE A 183 45.32 3.81 -24.47
CA ILE A 183 46.10 2.59 -24.72
C ILE A 183 47.59 2.79 -24.36
N VAL A 184 48.19 3.88 -24.86
CA VAL A 184 49.65 3.99 -24.98
C VAL A 184 50.28 4.86 -23.88
N ALA A 185 49.58 5.90 -23.44
CA ALA A 185 50.18 6.99 -22.68
C ALA A 185 49.66 7.10 -21.23
N ALA A 186 48.42 6.69 -20.96
CA ALA A 186 47.77 6.87 -19.66
C ALA A 186 48.49 6.18 -18.47
N ALA A 187 49.07 4.99 -18.69
CA ALA A 187 49.73 4.22 -17.61
C ALA A 187 51.17 4.67 -17.29
N LYS A 188 51.84 5.38 -18.21
CA LYS A 188 53.25 5.80 -18.06
C LYS A 188 53.41 7.26 -17.62
N ILE A 189 52.38 8.08 -17.76
CA ILE A 189 52.46 9.51 -17.43
C ILE A 189 52.29 9.71 -15.93
N VAL A 190 53.27 10.42 -15.37
CA VAL A 190 53.21 10.97 -14.01
C VAL A 190 52.93 12.47 -14.11
N ILE A 191 51.85 12.91 -13.48
CA ILE A 191 51.41 14.30 -13.48
C ILE A 191 51.63 14.87 -12.09
N LEU A 192 52.55 15.82 -11.98
CA LEU A 192 52.77 16.55 -10.73
C LEU A 192 51.80 17.75 -10.69
N PRO A 193 51.38 18.19 -9.50
CA PRO A 193 50.52 19.39 -9.38
C PRO A 193 51.13 20.67 -9.98
N THR A 194 52.46 20.70 -10.15
CA THR A 194 53.22 21.80 -10.75
C THR A 194 53.40 21.69 -12.27
N THR A 195 52.90 20.62 -12.90
CA THR A 195 53.00 20.42 -14.35
C THR A 195 52.22 21.51 -15.08
N LEU A 196 52.89 22.18 -16.03
CA LEU A 196 52.28 23.24 -16.83
C LEU A 196 51.04 22.73 -17.59
N PRO A 197 49.98 23.55 -17.75
CA PRO A 197 48.74 23.13 -18.41
C PRO A 197 48.93 22.52 -19.81
N ALA A 198 49.91 23.01 -20.58
CA ALA A 198 50.23 22.50 -21.91
C ALA A 198 50.74 21.04 -21.91
N TYR A 199 51.27 20.56 -20.78
CA TYR A 199 51.75 19.18 -20.61
C TYR A 199 50.83 18.34 -19.71
N ASN A 200 49.66 18.88 -19.32
CA ASN A 200 48.72 18.23 -18.43
C ASN A 200 47.43 17.83 -19.19
N PRO A 201 47.24 16.54 -19.52
CA PRO A 201 46.04 16.09 -20.24
C PRO A 201 44.75 16.17 -19.41
N LEU A 202 44.85 16.25 -18.06
CA LEU A 202 43.68 16.20 -17.18
C LEU A 202 42.73 17.38 -17.40
N HIS A 203 43.27 18.58 -17.63
CA HIS A 203 42.45 19.78 -17.82
C HIS A 203 41.56 19.67 -19.06
N SER A 204 42.14 19.28 -20.20
CA SER A 204 41.39 19.11 -21.45
C SER A 204 40.38 17.96 -21.38
N LEU A 205 40.75 16.83 -20.78
CA LEU A 205 39.84 15.69 -20.59
C LEU A 205 38.68 16.05 -19.65
N THR A 206 38.96 16.76 -18.57
CA THR A 206 37.95 17.27 -17.62
C THR A 206 36.99 18.26 -18.27
N LYS A 207 37.52 19.18 -19.09
CA LYS A 207 36.71 20.10 -19.90
C LYS A 207 35.80 19.34 -20.86
N THR A 208 36.34 18.33 -21.53
CA THR A 208 35.60 17.49 -22.48
C THR A 208 34.45 16.76 -21.80
N VAL A 209 34.67 16.12 -20.64
CA VAL A 209 33.62 15.42 -19.89
C VAL A 209 32.52 16.37 -19.40
N SER A 210 32.89 17.56 -18.95
CA SER A 210 31.93 18.50 -18.33
C SER A 210 31.08 19.26 -19.35
N GLN A 211 31.63 19.58 -20.53
CA GLN A 211 31.03 20.49 -21.52
C GLN A 211 30.55 19.82 -22.82
N SER A 212 31.11 18.65 -23.18
CA SER A 212 30.74 17.97 -24.43
C SER A 212 29.31 17.44 -24.40
N SER A 213 28.66 17.44 -25.56
CA SER A 213 27.39 16.74 -25.82
C SER A 213 27.58 15.38 -26.50
N ASN A 214 28.80 15.06 -26.96
CA ASN A 214 29.09 13.83 -27.69
C ASN A 214 29.32 12.65 -26.71
N ARG A 215 28.36 11.71 -26.69
CA ARG A 215 28.38 10.51 -25.83
C ARG A 215 29.69 9.72 -25.93
N SER A 216 30.15 9.41 -27.13
CA SER A 216 31.34 8.57 -27.35
C SER A 216 32.58 9.25 -26.78
N MET A 217 32.69 10.57 -26.95
CA MET A 217 33.82 11.34 -26.45
C MET A 217 33.79 11.50 -24.93
N ILE A 218 32.60 11.65 -24.33
CA ILE A 218 32.42 11.64 -22.87
C ILE A 218 32.91 10.32 -22.29
N ILE A 219 32.49 9.18 -22.86
CA ILE A 219 32.89 7.85 -22.39
C ILE A 219 34.42 7.68 -22.53
N ALA A 220 34.98 7.97 -23.71
CA ALA A 220 36.42 7.84 -23.94
C ALA A 220 37.23 8.71 -22.96
N ALA A 221 36.80 9.95 -22.72
CA ALA A 221 37.46 10.86 -21.78
C ALA A 221 37.33 10.39 -20.32
N PHE A 222 36.17 9.88 -19.90
CA PHE A 222 36.02 9.25 -18.57
C PHE A 222 36.95 8.06 -18.39
N THR A 223 37.03 7.17 -19.37
CA THR A 223 37.89 5.98 -19.31
C THR A 223 39.37 6.38 -19.27
N ALA A 224 39.79 7.36 -20.07
CA ALA A 224 41.14 7.91 -20.06
C ALA A 224 41.49 8.54 -18.70
N LEU A 225 40.59 9.36 -18.13
CA LEU A 225 40.77 9.96 -16.80
C LEU A 225 40.86 8.88 -15.71
N THR A 226 39.99 7.89 -15.77
CA THR A 226 39.94 6.78 -14.80
C THR A 226 41.26 6.04 -14.77
N VAL A 227 41.80 5.63 -15.93
CA VAL A 227 43.09 4.93 -16.00
C VAL A 227 44.23 5.81 -15.50
N THR A 228 44.24 7.09 -15.89
CA THR A 228 45.31 8.03 -15.51
C THR A 228 45.35 8.26 -13.99
N LEU A 229 44.16 8.41 -13.37
CA LEU A 229 44.01 8.67 -11.94
C LEU A 229 44.03 7.40 -11.09
N SER A 230 43.89 6.22 -11.69
CA SER A 230 44.10 4.93 -11.02
C SER A 230 45.56 4.74 -10.61
N ASN A 231 46.49 5.46 -11.23
CA ASN A 231 47.89 5.46 -10.81
C ASN A 231 48.02 6.23 -9.49
N PRO A 232 48.51 5.59 -8.40
CA PRO A 232 48.58 6.21 -7.07
C PRO A 232 49.39 7.52 -7.06
N VAL A 233 50.39 7.67 -7.93
CA VAL A 233 51.20 8.90 -8.02
C VAL A 233 50.38 10.09 -8.49
N ASN A 234 49.39 9.86 -9.35
CA ASN A 234 48.56 10.89 -9.95
C ASN A 234 47.36 11.28 -9.07
N THR A 235 47.10 10.55 -7.97
CA THR A 235 45.95 10.79 -7.07
C THR A 235 45.98 12.17 -6.40
N THR A 236 47.15 12.80 -6.30
CA THR A 236 47.32 14.17 -5.79
C THR A 236 46.63 15.23 -6.67
N ASN A 237 46.28 14.89 -7.91
CA ASN A 237 45.54 15.77 -8.83
C ASN A 237 44.02 15.66 -8.68
N ILE A 238 43.52 14.77 -7.81
CA ILE A 238 42.09 14.65 -7.53
C ILE A 238 41.68 15.77 -6.56
N SER A 239 40.62 16.50 -6.92
CA SER A 239 40.03 17.55 -6.10
C SER A 239 38.62 17.16 -5.67
N ALA A 240 38.24 17.48 -4.43
CA ALA A 240 36.92 17.17 -3.86
C ALA A 240 35.76 17.74 -4.70
N ASP A 241 35.93 18.94 -5.27
CA ASP A 241 34.95 19.60 -6.14
C ASP A 241 35.40 19.58 -7.61
N SER A 242 35.59 18.38 -8.13
CA SER A 242 35.91 18.18 -9.55
C SER A 242 34.66 18.33 -10.42
N PRO A 243 34.69 19.12 -11.52
CA PRO A 243 33.58 19.18 -12.47
C PRO A 243 33.35 17.83 -13.17
N THR A 244 34.38 16.97 -13.25
CA THR A 244 34.25 15.58 -13.71
C THR A 244 33.39 14.75 -12.78
N LEU A 245 33.56 14.91 -11.45
CA LEU A 245 32.72 14.21 -10.46
C LEU A 245 31.26 14.66 -10.56
N ALA A 246 31.02 15.97 -10.68
CA ALA A 246 29.67 16.51 -10.87
C ALA A 246 29.02 15.96 -12.15
N ALA A 247 29.78 15.82 -13.24
CA ALA A 247 29.31 15.19 -14.47
C ALA A 247 29.00 13.70 -14.27
N SER A 248 29.85 12.94 -13.56
CA SER A 248 29.57 11.53 -13.24
C SER A 248 28.28 11.36 -12.46
N ILE A 249 28.06 12.17 -11.42
CA ILE A 249 26.84 12.14 -10.61
C ILE A 249 25.61 12.50 -11.46
N ARG A 250 25.73 13.46 -12.38
CA ARG A 250 24.65 13.86 -13.31
C ARG A 250 24.24 12.73 -14.26
N TYR A 251 25.18 11.95 -14.77
CA TYR A 251 24.91 10.87 -15.74
C TYR A 251 24.56 9.53 -15.07
N LEU A 252 24.88 9.35 -13.79
CA LEU A 252 24.66 8.10 -13.05
C LEU A 252 23.21 7.55 -13.11
N PRO A 253 22.14 8.37 -13.09
CA PRO A 253 20.75 7.87 -13.17
C PRO A 253 20.35 7.27 -14.53
N LEU A 254 21.18 7.38 -15.57
CA LEU A 254 20.84 6.97 -16.94
C LEU A 254 21.00 5.45 -17.15
N PHE A 255 20.28 4.63 -16.39
CA PHE A 255 20.43 3.16 -16.37
C PHE A 255 20.25 2.47 -17.73
N ALA A 256 19.52 3.09 -18.65
CA ALA A 256 19.39 2.62 -20.03
C ALA A 256 20.74 2.61 -20.78
N ASP A 257 21.65 3.52 -20.44
CA ASP A 257 22.95 3.69 -21.08
C ASP A 257 24.08 3.06 -20.24
N LYS A 258 24.14 1.72 -20.26
CA LYS A 258 25.10 0.94 -19.46
C LYS A 258 26.57 1.37 -19.66
N PRO A 259 27.09 1.57 -20.89
CA PRO A 259 28.49 1.95 -21.08
C PRO A 259 28.82 3.33 -20.48
N LEU A 260 27.88 4.28 -20.53
CA LEU A 260 28.08 5.60 -19.91
C LEU A 260 28.07 5.50 -18.38
N VAL A 261 27.11 4.76 -17.82
CA VAL A 261 27.00 4.53 -16.37
C VAL A 261 28.22 3.80 -15.84
N ASP A 262 28.71 2.77 -16.54
CA ASP A 262 29.94 2.04 -16.19
C ASP A 262 31.16 2.97 -16.14
N ALA A 263 31.35 3.81 -17.17
CA ALA A 263 32.44 4.80 -17.19
C ALA A 263 32.34 5.81 -16.03
N CYS A 264 31.12 6.26 -15.70
CA CYS A 264 30.89 7.18 -14.58
C CYS A 264 31.17 6.51 -13.22
N LEU A 265 30.71 5.27 -13.03
CA LEU A 265 30.94 4.50 -11.80
C LEU A 265 32.42 4.20 -11.58
N ASN A 266 33.13 3.80 -12.63
CA ASN A 266 34.57 3.54 -12.53
C ASN A 266 35.33 4.81 -12.14
N TYR A 267 34.94 5.98 -12.67
CA TYR A 267 35.52 7.26 -12.23
C TYR A 267 35.19 7.58 -10.76
N ILE A 268 33.91 7.43 -10.34
CA ILE A 268 33.50 7.64 -8.94
C ILE A 268 34.29 6.72 -8.01
N TYR A 269 34.44 5.45 -8.37
CA TYR A 269 35.21 4.46 -7.62
C TYR A 269 36.66 4.91 -7.43
N VAL A 270 37.35 5.31 -8.50
CA VAL A 270 38.74 5.83 -8.40
C VAL A 270 38.80 7.09 -7.57
N HIS A 271 37.81 7.99 -7.70
CA HIS A 271 37.73 9.23 -6.93
C HIS A 271 37.65 8.98 -5.43
N ILE A 272 36.73 8.10 -4.98
CA ILE A 272 36.52 7.79 -3.56
C ILE A 272 37.49 6.74 -3.01
N SER A 273 38.28 6.08 -3.86
CA SER A 273 39.30 5.11 -3.41
C SER A 273 40.37 5.77 -2.53
N SER A 274 40.57 7.08 -2.65
CA SER A 274 41.39 7.85 -1.72
C SER A 274 40.59 8.21 -0.46
N MET A 275 41.12 7.88 0.72
CA MET A 275 40.47 8.16 2.01
C MET A 275 40.10 9.64 2.17
N ALA A 276 40.98 10.56 1.76
CA ALA A 276 40.74 12.00 1.85
C ALA A 276 39.53 12.42 0.99
N MET A 277 39.41 11.85 -0.21
CA MET A 277 38.31 12.15 -1.12
C MET A 277 37.01 11.49 -0.69
N ALA A 278 37.05 10.27 -0.14
CA ALA A 278 35.88 9.65 0.45
C ALA A 278 35.31 10.47 1.62
N LYS A 279 36.18 10.97 2.53
CA LYS A 279 35.76 11.88 3.61
C LYS A 279 35.15 13.18 3.06
N ALA A 280 35.77 13.79 2.05
CA ALA A 280 35.23 14.98 1.40
C ALA A 280 33.89 14.70 0.70
N PHE A 281 33.71 13.50 0.13
CA PHE A 281 32.46 13.07 -0.50
C PHE A 281 31.30 13.01 0.50
N LEU A 282 31.55 12.65 1.76
CA LEU A 282 30.52 12.60 2.81
C LEU A 282 29.92 13.98 3.16
N LEU A 283 30.67 15.06 2.90
CA LEU A 283 30.23 16.43 3.19
C LEU A 283 29.29 16.99 2.12
N ARG A 284 29.19 16.35 0.95
CA ARG A 284 28.39 16.83 -0.16
C ARG A 284 26.88 16.73 0.12
N SER A 285 26.11 17.68 -0.38
CA SER A 285 24.65 17.71 -0.22
C SER A 285 23.92 16.65 -1.06
N ASP A 286 24.55 16.13 -2.11
CA ASP A 286 24.00 15.12 -3.02
C ASP A 286 24.23 13.67 -2.56
N LEU A 287 24.98 13.44 -1.47
CA LEU A 287 25.29 12.11 -0.94
C LEU A 287 24.04 11.21 -0.78
N PRO A 288 22.92 11.64 -0.17
CA PRO A 288 21.74 10.77 -0.03
C PRO A 288 21.13 10.38 -1.38
N ALA A 289 21.17 11.28 -2.36
CA ALA A 289 20.67 11.01 -3.71
C ALA A 289 21.59 10.01 -4.43
N VAL A 290 22.91 10.20 -4.35
CA VAL A 290 23.90 9.28 -4.95
C VAL A 290 23.76 7.88 -4.34
N LEU A 291 23.69 7.75 -3.01
CA LEU A 291 23.49 6.44 -2.36
C LEU A 291 22.19 5.77 -2.84
N ARG A 292 21.09 6.53 -2.92
CA ARG A 292 19.82 6.00 -3.43
C ARG A 292 19.95 5.51 -4.87
N ILE A 293 20.62 6.26 -5.75
CA ILE A 293 20.85 5.88 -7.14
C ILE A 293 21.70 4.61 -7.22
N LEU A 294 22.78 4.50 -6.44
CA LEU A 294 23.65 3.33 -6.40
C LEU A 294 22.89 2.06 -5.97
N VAL A 295 22.04 2.15 -4.93
CA VAL A 295 21.23 1.01 -4.48
C VAL A 295 20.14 0.67 -5.50
N THR A 296 19.51 1.67 -6.10
CA THR A 296 18.50 1.44 -7.16
C THR A 296 19.12 0.79 -8.38
N LEU A 297 20.36 1.15 -8.74
CA LEU A 297 21.10 0.50 -9.82
C LEU A 297 21.38 -0.97 -9.51
N LEU A 298 21.68 -1.34 -8.26
CA LEU A 298 21.81 -2.74 -7.85
C LEU A 298 20.50 -3.50 -8.04
N LEU A 299 19.37 -2.92 -7.63
CA LEU A 299 18.05 -3.53 -7.76
C LEU A 299 17.61 -3.69 -9.23
N ASP A 300 17.87 -2.68 -10.08
CA ASP A 300 17.57 -2.73 -11.52
C ASP A 300 18.41 -3.80 -12.25
N GLU A 301 19.69 -3.93 -11.90
CA GLU A 301 20.52 -5.00 -12.46
C GLU A 301 20.17 -6.38 -11.90
N GLN A 302 19.65 -6.47 -10.66
CA GLN A 302 19.19 -7.71 -10.04
C GLN A 302 17.90 -8.25 -10.66
N GLU A 303 16.89 -7.41 -10.93
CA GLU A 303 15.60 -7.86 -11.49
C GLU A 303 15.79 -8.67 -12.79
N LYS A 304 16.80 -8.31 -13.59
CA LYS A 304 17.17 -8.98 -14.84
C LYS A 304 17.80 -10.36 -14.64
N LEU A 305 18.21 -10.70 -13.41
CA LEU A 305 19.01 -11.88 -13.06
C LEU A 305 18.27 -12.83 -12.11
N GLU A 306 17.02 -12.52 -11.75
CA GLU A 306 16.17 -13.35 -10.89
C GLU A 306 15.23 -14.26 -11.70
N GLU A 307 15.11 -15.51 -11.26
CA GLU A 307 14.11 -16.45 -11.76
C GLU A 307 12.94 -16.55 -10.78
N LYS A 308 11.70 -16.51 -11.30
CA LYS A 308 10.49 -16.79 -10.53
C LYS A 308 10.31 -18.30 -10.40
N VAL A 309 10.76 -18.86 -9.29
CA VAL A 309 10.61 -20.27 -8.97
C VAL A 309 9.20 -20.50 -8.42
N VAL A 310 8.44 -21.37 -9.08
CA VAL A 310 7.13 -21.83 -8.59
C VAL A 310 7.32 -23.24 -8.03
N GLN A 311 7.27 -23.36 -6.72
CA GLN A 311 7.33 -24.64 -6.03
C GLN A 311 5.94 -25.10 -5.65
N ASP A 312 5.55 -26.29 -6.11
CA ASP A 312 4.32 -26.94 -5.66
C ASP A 312 4.55 -27.59 -4.30
N ILE A 313 3.80 -27.14 -3.30
CA ILE A 313 3.80 -27.68 -1.93
C ILE A 313 2.51 -28.43 -1.62
N SER A 314 1.75 -28.83 -2.64
CA SER A 314 0.51 -29.58 -2.47
C SER A 314 0.75 -30.91 -1.76
N GLY A 315 -0.05 -31.18 -0.72
CA GLY A 315 -0.10 -32.50 -0.06
C GLY A 315 -0.79 -33.56 -0.94
N THR A 316 -0.89 -34.79 -0.45
CA THR A 316 -1.62 -35.88 -1.12
C THR A 316 -3.14 -35.62 -1.12
N ILE A 317 -3.77 -35.62 -2.29
CA ILE A 317 -5.18 -35.28 -2.47
C ILE A 317 -6.00 -36.52 -2.88
N HIS A 318 -7.19 -36.69 -2.28
CA HIS A 318 -8.15 -37.73 -2.64
C HIS A 318 -9.33 -37.13 -3.41
N THR A 319 -9.72 -37.75 -4.52
CA THR A 319 -10.80 -37.23 -5.39
C THR A 319 -11.81 -38.31 -5.78
N VAL A 320 -13.08 -37.92 -5.91
CA VAL A 320 -14.19 -38.78 -6.37
C VAL A 320 -14.92 -38.13 -7.55
N PRO A 321 -15.51 -38.88 -8.50
CA PRO A 321 -16.24 -38.28 -9.63
C PRO A 321 -17.47 -37.47 -9.19
N ALA A 322 -17.73 -36.33 -9.84
CA ALA A 322 -18.84 -35.43 -9.47
C ALA A 322 -20.25 -35.91 -9.85
N VAL A 323 -20.37 -37.01 -10.62
CA VAL A 323 -21.66 -37.56 -11.06
C VAL A 323 -21.86 -38.93 -10.41
N THR A 324 -22.59 -38.98 -9.30
CA THR A 324 -23.01 -40.23 -8.67
C THR A 324 -24.41 -40.58 -9.14
N LEU A 325 -24.56 -41.67 -9.91
CA LEU A 325 -25.86 -42.29 -10.18
C LEU A 325 -26.47 -42.70 -8.83
N LEU A 326 -27.70 -42.26 -8.54
CA LEU A 326 -28.47 -42.73 -7.39
C LEU A 326 -28.74 -44.22 -7.58
N THR A 327 -27.99 -45.05 -6.85
CA THR A 327 -28.19 -46.49 -6.80
C THR A 327 -29.11 -46.80 -5.62
N ARG A 328 -30.27 -47.39 -5.88
CA ARG A 328 -31.20 -47.89 -4.84
C ARG A 328 -31.13 -49.40 -4.80
N ASP A 329 -31.35 -49.98 -3.62
CA ASP A 329 -31.47 -51.43 -3.49
C ASP A 329 -32.68 -51.92 -4.29
N HIS A 330 -32.49 -52.98 -5.08
CA HIS A 330 -33.50 -53.57 -5.94
C HIS A 330 -34.64 -54.18 -5.10
N ILE A 331 -35.88 -53.88 -5.47
CA ILE A 331 -37.10 -54.44 -4.89
C ILE A 331 -37.82 -55.20 -6.00
N LEU A 332 -38.28 -56.42 -5.71
CA LEU A 332 -38.99 -57.27 -6.67
C LEU A 332 -40.19 -56.52 -7.27
N THR A 333 -40.29 -56.56 -8.60
CA THR A 333 -41.47 -56.11 -9.32
C THR A 333 -42.62 -57.12 -9.15
N LYS A 334 -43.86 -56.72 -9.44
CA LYS A 334 -45.03 -57.61 -9.30
C LYS A 334 -44.93 -58.81 -10.25
N GLU A 335 -44.40 -58.58 -11.45
CA GLU A 335 -44.19 -59.59 -12.47
C GLU A 335 -43.14 -60.63 -12.03
N GLU A 336 -42.02 -60.18 -11.44
CA GLU A 336 -40.99 -61.07 -10.89
C GLU A 336 -41.50 -61.85 -9.68
N LEU A 337 -42.31 -61.24 -8.82
CA LEU A 337 -42.92 -61.90 -7.66
C LEU A 337 -43.89 -63.01 -8.10
N ASP A 338 -44.76 -62.74 -9.08
CA ASP A 338 -45.72 -63.70 -9.60
C ASP A 338 -45.02 -64.91 -10.28
N GLU A 339 -43.89 -64.68 -10.97
CA GLU A 339 -43.07 -65.76 -11.54
C GLU A 339 -42.39 -66.61 -10.45
N LEU A 340 -41.94 -65.99 -9.36
CA LEU A 340 -41.29 -66.68 -8.24
C LEU A 340 -42.29 -67.51 -7.41
N LEU A 341 -43.53 -67.05 -7.24
CA LEU A 341 -44.55 -67.76 -6.44
C LEU A 341 -44.91 -69.14 -7.03
N GLY A 342 -44.89 -69.30 -8.35
CA GLY A 342 -45.23 -70.54 -9.05
C GLY A 342 -44.17 -71.66 -8.99
N LYS A 343 -42.97 -71.39 -8.44
CA LYS A 343 -41.85 -72.35 -8.40
C LYS A 343 -41.82 -73.17 -7.10
N PRO A 344 -41.50 -74.49 -7.14
CA PRO A 344 -41.36 -75.31 -5.93
C PRO A 344 -40.06 -74.99 -5.17
N GLU A 345 -40.05 -75.23 -3.85
CA GLU A 345 -38.83 -75.16 -3.04
C GLU A 345 -37.93 -76.38 -3.31
N PRO A 346 -36.59 -76.23 -3.40
CA PRO A 346 -35.77 -75.06 -3.10
C PRO A 346 -35.49 -74.12 -4.28
N GLN A 347 -36.05 -74.39 -5.46
CA GLN A 347 -35.76 -73.61 -6.68
C GLN A 347 -36.24 -72.15 -6.59
N ARG A 348 -37.37 -71.92 -5.92
CA ARG A 348 -37.87 -70.57 -5.62
C ARG A 348 -36.88 -69.75 -4.80
N CYS A 349 -36.30 -70.35 -3.75
CA CYS A 349 -35.26 -69.73 -2.94
C CYS A 349 -34.02 -69.36 -3.77
N TYR A 350 -33.59 -70.23 -4.68
CA TYR A 350 -32.45 -69.96 -5.57
C TYR A 350 -32.70 -68.81 -6.53
N ASP A 351 -33.86 -68.78 -7.18
CA ASP A 351 -34.19 -67.74 -8.14
C ASP A 351 -34.45 -66.39 -7.44
N TRP A 352 -35.02 -66.40 -6.23
CA TRP A 352 -35.13 -65.20 -5.38
C TRP A 352 -33.76 -64.63 -5.00
N MET A 353 -32.81 -65.48 -4.58
CA MET A 353 -31.44 -65.03 -4.24
C MET A 353 -30.75 -64.40 -5.45
N LYS A 354 -30.93 -64.97 -6.65
CA LYS A 354 -30.39 -64.42 -7.90
C LYS A 354 -31.05 -63.10 -8.29
N ALA A 355 -32.31 -62.90 -7.97
CA ALA A 355 -33.02 -61.65 -8.25
C ALA A 355 -32.59 -60.52 -7.30
N MET A 356 -32.43 -60.82 -6.00
CA MET A 356 -32.24 -59.83 -4.94
C MET A 356 -30.78 -59.51 -4.57
N PHE A 357 -29.83 -60.37 -4.95
CA PHE A 357 -28.44 -60.27 -4.52
C PHE A 357 -27.45 -60.48 -5.67
N VAL A 358 -26.24 -59.95 -5.51
CA VAL A 358 -25.13 -60.10 -6.45
C VAL A 358 -23.88 -60.58 -5.70
N ALA A 359 -23.07 -61.43 -6.34
CA ALA A 359 -21.80 -61.88 -5.79
C ALA A 359 -20.82 -60.71 -5.67
N LYS A 360 -20.26 -60.50 -4.47
CA LYS A 360 -19.27 -59.46 -4.20
C LYS A 360 -18.31 -59.92 -3.10
N PRO A 361 -17.00 -60.06 -3.35
CA PRO A 361 -16.05 -60.68 -2.41
C PRO A 361 -15.98 -59.99 -1.03
N ASP A 362 -16.09 -58.66 -1.02
CA ASP A 362 -16.07 -57.83 0.18
C ASP A 362 -17.48 -57.48 0.71
N GLY A 363 -18.53 -58.02 0.09
CA GLY A 363 -19.91 -57.81 0.51
C GLY A 363 -20.24 -58.60 1.78
N GLU A 364 -20.87 -57.93 2.75
CA GLU A 364 -21.34 -58.53 4.00
C GLU A 364 -22.80 -58.18 4.23
N VAL A 365 -23.65 -59.19 4.40
CA VAL A 365 -25.06 -59.03 4.81
C VAL A 365 -25.27 -59.85 6.08
N THR A 366 -26.03 -59.32 7.05
CA THR A 366 -26.28 -60.09 8.28
C THR A 366 -27.23 -61.26 7.99
N GLN A 367 -27.03 -62.39 8.68
CA GLN A 367 -27.90 -63.57 8.51
C GLN A 367 -29.36 -63.28 8.90
N VAL A 368 -29.56 -62.35 9.85
CA VAL A 368 -30.89 -61.91 10.29
C VAL A 368 -31.58 -61.09 9.21
N ASP A 369 -30.88 -60.13 8.62
CA ASP A 369 -31.45 -59.30 7.55
C ASP A 369 -31.73 -60.15 6.31
N PHE A 370 -30.81 -61.04 5.95
CA PHE A 370 -30.97 -61.95 4.82
C PHE A 370 -32.24 -62.83 4.96
N TRP A 371 -32.51 -63.35 6.16
CA TRP A 371 -33.72 -64.11 6.44
C TRP A 371 -34.99 -63.25 6.47
N ASN A 372 -34.95 -62.08 7.11
CA ASN A 372 -36.11 -61.18 7.18
C ASN A 372 -36.56 -60.77 5.77
N LEU A 373 -35.61 -60.52 4.87
CA LEU A 373 -35.92 -60.20 3.48
C LEU A 373 -36.61 -61.34 2.72
N TYR A 374 -36.26 -62.59 3.01
CA TYR A 374 -36.95 -63.75 2.44
C TYR A 374 -38.35 -63.90 3.01
N LYS A 375 -38.45 -63.81 4.34
CA LYS A 375 -39.68 -63.98 5.09
C LYS A 375 -40.71 -62.91 4.71
N ASP A 376 -40.30 -61.65 4.64
CA ASP A 376 -41.21 -60.53 4.37
C ASP A 376 -41.82 -60.61 2.97
N VAL A 377 -41.08 -61.15 1.99
CA VAL A 377 -41.57 -61.34 0.60
C VAL A 377 -42.59 -62.49 0.51
N PHE A 378 -42.32 -63.63 1.15
CA PHE A 378 -43.14 -64.84 0.95
C PHE A 378 -44.13 -65.15 2.09
N SER A 379 -44.00 -64.53 3.28
CA SER A 379 -44.91 -64.74 4.41
C SER A 379 -46.38 -64.42 4.11
N PRO A 380 -46.73 -63.40 3.29
CA PRO A 380 -48.12 -63.16 2.90
C PRO A 380 -48.75 -64.30 2.07
N HIS A 381 -47.93 -65.15 1.45
CA HIS A 381 -48.36 -66.25 0.57
C HIS A 381 -48.16 -67.64 1.20
N ALA A 382 -47.86 -67.68 2.50
CA ALA A 382 -47.49 -68.88 3.26
C ALA A 382 -48.58 -69.96 3.30
N GLU A 383 -49.87 -69.57 3.24
CA GLU A 383 -51.00 -70.51 3.28
C GLU A 383 -51.10 -71.36 2.01
N GLN A 384 -50.71 -70.80 0.86
CA GLN A 384 -50.72 -71.51 -0.43
C GLN A 384 -49.38 -72.18 -0.74
N TYR A 385 -48.28 -71.63 -0.23
CA TYR A 385 -46.94 -72.16 -0.46
C TYR A 385 -46.10 -72.17 0.82
N PRO A 386 -45.68 -73.34 1.33
CA PRO A 386 -44.88 -73.43 2.55
C PRO A 386 -43.51 -72.78 2.38
N LEU A 387 -43.05 -72.04 3.39
CA LEU A 387 -41.75 -71.38 3.42
C LEU A 387 -40.65 -72.32 3.95
N LEU A 388 -39.43 -72.14 3.46
CA LEU A 388 -38.23 -72.74 4.04
C LEU A 388 -37.92 -72.16 5.44
N VAL A 389 -37.27 -72.95 6.28
CA VAL A 389 -36.78 -72.48 7.59
C VAL A 389 -35.49 -71.67 7.40
N ALA A 390 -35.23 -70.71 8.29
CA ALA A 390 -34.06 -69.83 8.24
C ALA A 390 -32.73 -70.58 8.03
N SER A 391 -32.56 -71.76 8.66
CA SER A 391 -31.36 -72.60 8.49
C SER A 391 -31.16 -73.09 7.06
N ASP A 392 -32.24 -73.36 6.33
CA ASP A 392 -32.19 -73.93 4.99
C ASP A 392 -31.98 -72.83 3.95
N VAL A 393 -32.59 -71.65 4.16
CA VAL A 393 -32.35 -70.45 3.34
C VAL A 393 -30.87 -70.02 3.43
N ILE A 394 -30.28 -69.99 4.64
CA ILE A 394 -28.87 -69.59 4.81
C ILE A 394 -27.92 -70.62 4.18
N LYS A 395 -28.20 -71.93 4.28
CA LYS A 395 -27.40 -72.98 3.62
C LYS A 395 -27.46 -72.91 2.10
N ASN A 396 -28.63 -72.54 1.56
CA ASN A 396 -28.88 -72.44 0.13
C ASN A 396 -28.06 -71.31 -0.54
N VAL A 397 -27.56 -70.34 0.22
CA VAL A 397 -26.70 -69.26 -0.32
C VAL A 397 -25.46 -69.81 -1.02
N ASN A 398 -24.79 -70.81 -0.44
CA ASN A 398 -23.57 -71.39 -1.03
C ASN A 398 -23.87 -72.15 -2.34
N ALA A 399 -25.12 -72.59 -2.55
CA ALA A 399 -25.54 -73.25 -3.78
C ALA A 399 -25.78 -72.24 -4.92
N VAL A 400 -26.14 -70.99 -4.59
CA VAL A 400 -26.38 -69.90 -5.56
C VAL A 400 -25.11 -69.09 -5.82
N PHE A 401 -24.34 -68.81 -4.76
CA PHE A 401 -23.11 -68.04 -4.79
C PHE A 401 -21.98 -68.89 -4.18
N PRO A 402 -21.16 -69.59 -5.00
CA PRO A 402 -20.14 -70.52 -4.52
C PRO A 402 -19.05 -69.91 -3.63
N GLU A 403 -18.79 -68.61 -3.80
CA GLU A 403 -17.81 -67.86 -3.01
C GLU A 403 -18.40 -67.29 -1.71
N ALA A 404 -19.72 -67.40 -1.52
CA ALA A 404 -20.37 -66.93 -0.31
C ALA A 404 -20.16 -67.92 0.84
N GLN A 405 -19.96 -67.40 2.05
CA GLN A 405 -19.86 -68.21 3.26
C GLN A 405 -20.61 -67.55 4.42
N ALA A 406 -21.51 -68.32 5.04
CA ALA A 406 -22.11 -67.95 6.31
C ALA A 406 -21.10 -68.18 7.44
N MET A 407 -20.71 -67.11 8.15
CA MET A 407 -19.71 -67.16 9.22
C MET A 407 -20.11 -66.29 10.41
N VAL A 408 -19.54 -66.61 11.58
CA VAL A 408 -19.75 -65.85 12.82
C VAL A 408 -18.43 -65.19 13.20
N LEU A 409 -18.38 -63.86 13.13
CA LEU A 409 -17.19 -63.11 13.52
C LEU A 409 -17.14 -63.00 15.05
N GLN A 410 -16.04 -63.45 15.65
CA GLN A 410 -15.80 -63.36 17.10
C GLN A 410 -15.28 -61.95 17.44
N GLY A 411 -16.14 -61.13 18.05
CA GLY A 411 -15.84 -59.81 18.60
C GLY A 411 -16.63 -59.56 19.89
N PRO A 412 -16.61 -58.34 20.47
CA PRO A 412 -17.36 -58.03 21.71
C PRO A 412 -18.88 -58.25 21.58
N VAL A 413 -19.41 -58.24 20.35
CA VAL A 413 -20.76 -58.71 20.00
C VAL A 413 -20.61 -59.73 18.87
N GLN A 414 -21.18 -60.92 19.02
CA GLN A 414 -21.15 -61.97 17.99
C GLN A 414 -21.99 -61.52 16.78
N ARG A 415 -21.34 -61.34 15.61
CA ARG A 415 -22.02 -60.93 14.37
C ARG A 415 -22.14 -62.13 13.42
N PHE A 416 -23.39 -62.53 13.17
CA PHE A 416 -23.75 -63.59 12.22
C PHE A 416 -23.90 -62.98 10.83
N ILE A 417 -22.93 -63.20 9.94
CA ILE A 417 -22.90 -62.60 8.60
C ILE A 417 -22.83 -63.67 7.51
N VAL A 418 -23.25 -63.28 6.32
CA VAL A 418 -23.03 -63.98 5.05
C VAL A 418 -22.04 -63.10 4.28
N ARG A 419 -20.80 -63.59 4.13
CA ARG A 419 -19.73 -62.89 3.41
C ARG A 419 -19.71 -63.38 1.95
N GLY A 420 -19.43 -62.48 1.00
CA GLY A 420 -19.34 -62.80 -0.43
C GLY A 420 -20.58 -62.41 -1.25
N VAL A 421 -21.56 -61.75 -0.62
CA VAL A 421 -22.83 -61.36 -1.25
C VAL A 421 -23.22 -59.95 -0.81
N ASP A 422 -23.77 -59.15 -1.73
CA ASP A 422 -24.27 -57.80 -1.47
C ASP A 422 -25.65 -57.61 -2.13
N ARG A 423 -26.44 -56.64 -1.66
CA ARG A 423 -27.77 -56.35 -2.23
C ARG A 423 -27.64 -55.88 -3.67
N ARG A 424 -28.47 -56.42 -4.58
CA ARG A 424 -28.53 -55.92 -5.96
C ARG A 424 -28.99 -54.47 -5.94
N LYS A 425 -28.30 -53.59 -6.67
CA LYS A 425 -28.64 -52.16 -6.76
C LYS A 425 -29.02 -51.80 -8.19
N ASP A 426 -30.12 -51.09 -8.36
CA ASP A 426 -30.55 -50.55 -9.64
C ASP A 426 -30.07 -49.11 -9.80
N ALA A 427 -29.51 -48.79 -10.97
CA ALA A 427 -29.17 -47.44 -11.36
C ALA A 427 -30.44 -46.75 -11.89
N VAL A 428 -31.05 -45.87 -11.10
CA VAL A 428 -32.21 -45.10 -11.58
C VAL A 428 -31.69 -43.97 -12.46
N ALA A 429 -31.98 -44.04 -13.75
CA ALA A 429 -31.81 -42.90 -14.65
C ALA A 429 -32.71 -41.76 -14.15
N ASN A 430 -32.10 -40.61 -13.91
CA ASN A 430 -32.68 -39.34 -13.48
C ASN A 430 -34.17 -39.17 -13.87
N GLU A 431 -35.11 -39.21 -12.92
CA GLU A 431 -36.57 -38.99 -13.14
C GLU A 431 -36.89 -37.51 -13.50
N ARG A 432 -35.97 -36.82 -14.18
CA ARG A 432 -35.99 -35.37 -14.46
C ARG A 432 -37.22 -34.88 -15.21
N PHE A 433 -37.87 -35.74 -15.99
CA PHE A 433 -39.00 -35.39 -16.83
C PHE A 433 -40.29 -36.13 -16.44
N LYS A 434 -40.44 -36.49 -15.16
CA LYS A 434 -41.70 -37.05 -14.63
C LYS A 434 -42.72 -35.94 -14.37
N CYS A 435 -43.97 -36.15 -14.78
CA CYS A 435 -45.05 -35.21 -14.48
C CYS A 435 -45.36 -35.19 -12.97
N GLN A 436 -45.31 -34.00 -12.36
CA GLN A 436 -45.59 -33.80 -10.93
C GLN A 436 -46.91 -33.05 -10.71
N TRP A 437 -47.76 -32.99 -11.75
CA TRP A 437 -49.07 -32.33 -11.69
C TRP A 437 -50.02 -33.07 -10.75
N ASN A 438 -50.93 -32.32 -10.13
CA ASN A 438 -51.83 -32.81 -9.07
C ASN A 438 -51.06 -33.34 -7.85
N ARG A 439 -50.11 -32.55 -7.33
CA ARG A 439 -49.26 -32.90 -6.18
C ARG A 439 -48.58 -34.27 -6.33
N SER A 440 -48.03 -34.51 -7.51
CA SER A 440 -47.26 -35.73 -7.84
C SER A 440 -48.09 -37.01 -8.03
N GLU A 441 -49.41 -36.92 -8.13
CA GLU A 441 -50.32 -38.07 -8.31
C GLU A 441 -50.56 -38.44 -9.80
N CYS A 442 -49.94 -37.74 -10.75
CA CYS A 442 -50.07 -38.06 -12.17
C CYS A 442 -49.44 -39.43 -12.51
N SER A 443 -50.23 -40.34 -13.09
CA SER A 443 -49.87 -41.74 -13.32
C SER A 443 -49.04 -42.02 -14.59
N VAL A 444 -48.64 -40.99 -15.34
CA VAL A 444 -47.93 -41.15 -16.62
C VAL A 444 -46.42 -41.38 -16.41
N SER A 445 -45.83 -42.25 -17.23
CA SER A 445 -44.40 -42.58 -17.20
C SER A 445 -43.51 -41.36 -17.52
N VAL A 446 -42.22 -41.47 -17.17
CA VAL A 446 -41.22 -40.41 -17.39
C VAL A 446 -41.08 -40.10 -18.88
N PHE A 447 -41.07 -38.81 -19.25
CA PHE A 447 -40.90 -38.36 -20.62
C PHE A 447 -39.42 -38.30 -21.03
N SER A 448 -39.12 -38.31 -22.33
CA SER A 448 -37.73 -38.28 -22.82
C SER A 448 -37.22 -36.86 -23.01
N THR A 449 -38.13 -35.92 -23.27
CA THR A 449 -37.81 -34.52 -23.54
C THR A 449 -38.68 -33.56 -22.71
N PRO A 450 -38.19 -32.35 -22.37
CA PRO A 450 -39.00 -31.34 -21.70
C PRO A 450 -40.15 -30.84 -22.59
N GLY A 451 -40.04 -30.97 -23.92
CA GLY A 451 -41.13 -30.68 -24.86
C GLY A 451 -42.31 -31.64 -24.71
N GLU A 452 -42.04 -32.95 -24.66
CA GLU A 452 -43.07 -33.98 -24.40
C GLU A 452 -43.78 -33.76 -23.05
N LEU A 453 -43.02 -33.43 -22.00
CA LEU A 453 -43.58 -33.13 -20.68
C LEU A 453 -44.46 -31.86 -20.72
N TYR A 454 -44.05 -30.84 -21.47
CA TYR A 454 -44.84 -29.61 -21.63
C TYR A 454 -46.15 -29.86 -22.39
N GLU A 455 -46.12 -30.64 -23.47
CA GLU A 455 -47.34 -31.03 -24.20
C GLU A 455 -48.31 -31.81 -23.30
N HIS A 456 -47.78 -32.73 -22.50
CA HIS A 456 -48.59 -33.45 -21.51
C HIS A 456 -49.21 -32.50 -20.46
N LEU A 457 -48.45 -31.51 -19.97
CA LEU A 457 -48.94 -30.52 -19.02
C LEU A 457 -50.02 -29.60 -19.59
N LEU A 458 -49.95 -29.29 -20.89
CA LEU A 458 -51.00 -28.53 -21.57
C LEU A 458 -52.34 -29.26 -21.51
N GLY A 459 -52.34 -30.59 -21.60
CA GLY A 459 -53.53 -31.42 -21.41
C GLY A 459 -54.19 -31.22 -20.04
N HIS A 460 -53.40 -31.20 -18.97
CA HIS A 460 -53.88 -30.91 -17.61
C HIS A 460 -54.43 -29.49 -17.48
N LEU A 461 -53.77 -28.50 -18.10
CA LEU A 461 -54.21 -27.10 -18.07
C LEU A 461 -55.50 -26.88 -18.88
N THR A 462 -55.72 -27.63 -19.95
CA THR A 462 -56.98 -27.57 -20.74
C THR A 462 -58.16 -28.22 -20.03
N ALA A 463 -57.92 -29.19 -19.14
CA ALA A 463 -58.96 -29.88 -18.38
C ALA A 463 -59.51 -29.05 -17.19
N ILE A 464 -58.88 -27.93 -16.84
CA ILE A 464 -59.36 -27.02 -15.79
C ILE A 464 -60.53 -26.21 -16.33
N GLU A 465 -61.73 -26.35 -15.78
CA GLU A 465 -62.92 -25.59 -16.24
C GLU A 465 -62.98 -24.16 -15.67
N LEU A 466 -62.45 -23.94 -14.45
CA LEU A 466 -62.47 -22.66 -13.72
C LEU A 466 -61.61 -21.56 -14.39
N SER A 467 -62.07 -20.30 -14.36
CA SER A 467 -61.34 -19.15 -14.94
C SER A 467 -60.03 -18.81 -14.21
N GLU A 468 -59.97 -19.10 -12.90
CA GLU A 468 -58.80 -18.94 -12.05
C GLU A 468 -58.55 -20.23 -11.26
N SER A 469 -57.31 -20.70 -11.25
CA SER A 469 -56.94 -21.94 -10.55
C SER A 469 -55.52 -21.86 -9.97
N PRO A 470 -55.26 -22.45 -8.80
CA PRO A 470 -53.93 -22.51 -8.21
C PRO A 470 -53.01 -23.45 -9.00
N CYS A 471 -51.70 -23.30 -8.82
CA CYS A 471 -50.75 -24.24 -9.40
C CYS A 471 -50.75 -25.56 -8.61
N LEU A 472 -50.97 -26.68 -9.29
CA LEU A 472 -51.02 -28.02 -8.68
C LEU A 472 -49.72 -28.82 -8.88
N TRP A 473 -48.63 -28.15 -9.25
CA TRP A 473 -47.34 -28.80 -9.46
C TRP A 473 -46.63 -29.07 -8.12
N SER A 474 -46.37 -30.34 -7.80
CA SER A 474 -45.72 -30.81 -6.57
C SER A 474 -46.18 -30.07 -5.29
N THR A 475 -45.33 -29.21 -4.73
CA THR A 475 -45.54 -28.43 -3.51
C THR A 475 -45.69 -26.92 -3.80
N CYS A 476 -45.91 -26.51 -5.05
CA CYS A 476 -46.06 -25.10 -5.39
C CYS A 476 -47.29 -24.48 -4.69
N LEU A 477 -47.07 -23.36 -3.99
CA LEU A 477 -48.08 -22.67 -3.17
C LEU A 477 -48.59 -21.37 -3.82
N ARG A 478 -48.52 -21.25 -5.15
CA ARG A 478 -48.98 -20.03 -5.85
C ARG A 478 -50.50 -19.89 -5.80
N ASP A 479 -50.94 -18.67 -5.49
CA ASP A 479 -52.35 -18.26 -5.42
C ASP A 479 -53.10 -18.49 -6.76
N PRO A 480 -54.44 -18.59 -6.76
CA PRO A 480 -55.22 -18.77 -7.99
C PRO A 480 -54.93 -17.68 -9.02
N MET A 481 -54.59 -18.09 -10.24
CA MET A 481 -54.24 -17.16 -11.33
C MET A 481 -55.09 -17.42 -12.58
N PRO A 482 -55.25 -16.42 -13.46
CA PRO A 482 -55.84 -16.62 -14.78
C PRO A 482 -55.08 -17.67 -15.59
N LYS A 483 -55.78 -18.48 -16.41
CA LYS A 483 -55.19 -19.58 -17.20
C LYS A 483 -53.98 -19.17 -18.06
N SER A 484 -53.98 -17.95 -18.61
CA SER A 484 -52.86 -17.41 -19.39
C SER A 484 -51.59 -17.26 -18.55
N SER A 485 -51.72 -16.71 -17.35
CA SER A 485 -50.64 -16.53 -16.38
C SER A 485 -50.17 -17.85 -15.79
N LEU A 486 -51.10 -18.79 -15.58
CA LEU A 486 -50.78 -20.15 -15.12
C LEU A 486 -49.94 -20.89 -16.16
N ARG A 487 -50.26 -20.78 -17.45
CA ARG A 487 -49.47 -21.38 -18.54
C ARG A 487 -48.03 -20.88 -18.56
N SER A 488 -47.80 -19.57 -18.33
CA SER A 488 -46.44 -19.03 -18.22
C SER A 488 -45.73 -19.46 -16.93
N HIS A 489 -46.46 -19.63 -15.82
CA HIS A 489 -45.88 -20.05 -14.56
C HIS A 489 -45.44 -21.53 -14.58
N VAL A 490 -46.19 -22.42 -15.24
CA VAL A 490 -45.78 -23.84 -15.34
C VAL A 490 -44.43 -24.01 -16.04
N LEU A 491 -44.06 -23.10 -16.95
CA LEU A 491 -42.74 -23.11 -17.58
C LEU A 491 -41.59 -22.93 -16.59
N THR A 492 -41.82 -22.30 -15.42
CA THR A 492 -40.77 -22.15 -14.39
C THR A 492 -40.46 -23.46 -13.67
N HIS A 493 -41.33 -24.47 -13.79
CA HIS A 493 -41.16 -25.79 -13.16
C HIS A 493 -40.49 -26.82 -14.08
N LEU A 494 -40.33 -26.51 -15.36
CA LEU A 494 -39.70 -27.39 -16.34
C LEU A 494 -38.18 -27.23 -16.31
N SER A 495 -37.46 -28.35 -16.18
CA SER A 495 -36.00 -28.37 -16.27
C SER A 495 -35.55 -28.13 -17.71
N SER A 496 -34.51 -27.31 -17.89
CA SER A 496 -33.86 -27.07 -19.19
C SER A 496 -33.35 -28.37 -19.83
N HIS A 497 -33.39 -28.44 -21.16
CA HIS A 497 -32.86 -29.57 -21.94
C HIS A 497 -31.33 -29.73 -21.77
N GLN A 498 -30.62 -28.66 -21.41
CA GLN A 498 -29.18 -28.68 -21.19
C GLN A 498 -28.86 -28.66 -19.68
N PRO A 499 -27.97 -29.55 -19.19
CA PRO A 499 -27.40 -29.37 -17.87
C PRO A 499 -26.65 -28.01 -17.82
N PRO A 500 -26.66 -27.30 -16.69
CA PRO A 500 -25.94 -26.04 -16.57
C PRO A 500 -24.46 -26.26 -16.90
N THR A 501 -23.90 -25.40 -17.75
CA THR A 501 -22.48 -25.44 -18.12
C THR A 501 -21.63 -25.27 -16.86
N LYS A 502 -20.74 -26.23 -16.60
CA LYS A 502 -19.76 -26.11 -15.51
C LYS A 502 -18.86 -24.91 -15.78
N HIS A 503 -18.47 -24.20 -14.72
CA HIS A 503 -17.47 -23.14 -14.84
C HIS A 503 -16.13 -23.76 -15.27
N PRO A 504 -15.30 -23.13 -16.12
CA PRO A 504 -14.03 -23.72 -16.58
C PRO A 504 -13.04 -24.07 -15.47
N SER A 505 -13.18 -23.50 -14.27
CA SER A 505 -12.40 -23.86 -13.08
C SER A 505 -12.97 -25.02 -12.25
N GLN A 506 -14.18 -25.51 -12.58
CA GLN A 506 -14.81 -26.65 -11.90
C GLN A 506 -14.33 -27.96 -12.52
N SER A 507 -13.58 -28.74 -11.73
CA SER A 507 -13.11 -30.06 -12.13
C SER A 507 -14.24 -31.10 -12.14
N ASP A 508 -14.07 -32.16 -12.93
CA ASP A 508 -14.99 -33.30 -12.99
C ASP A 508 -14.94 -34.21 -11.75
N THR A 509 -14.01 -33.94 -10.83
CA THR A 509 -13.89 -34.65 -9.56
C THR A 509 -14.16 -33.71 -8.39
N ILE A 510 -14.62 -34.26 -7.26
CA ILE A 510 -14.82 -33.62 -5.96
C ILE A 510 -13.66 -34.01 -5.05
N THR A 511 -13.03 -33.03 -4.38
CA THR A 511 -11.97 -33.32 -3.41
C THR A 511 -12.57 -33.73 -2.08
N LEU A 512 -12.04 -34.80 -1.52
CA LEU A 512 -12.41 -35.31 -0.21
C LEU A 512 -11.44 -34.80 0.87
N PRO A 513 -11.92 -34.56 2.11
CA PRO A 513 -11.06 -34.14 3.23
C PRO A 513 -10.03 -35.19 3.63
N SER A 514 -10.35 -36.48 3.49
CA SER A 514 -9.48 -37.62 3.84
C SER A 514 -9.85 -38.88 3.04
N ASN A 515 -8.98 -39.89 3.03
CA ASN A 515 -9.21 -41.17 2.36
C ASN A 515 -10.44 -41.93 2.90
N ASP A 516 -10.73 -41.79 4.19
CA ASP A 516 -11.83 -42.51 4.88
C ASP A 516 -13.16 -41.74 4.89
N SER A 517 -13.22 -40.60 4.21
CA SER A 517 -14.43 -39.78 4.21
C SER A 517 -15.55 -40.43 3.40
N SER A 518 -16.73 -40.57 4.02
CA SER A 518 -17.90 -41.16 3.39
C SER A 518 -18.45 -40.24 2.29
N TYR A 519 -18.72 -40.81 1.11
CA TYR A 519 -19.34 -40.12 -0.01
C TYR A 519 -20.34 -41.05 -0.72
N PRO A 520 -21.57 -40.59 -1.04
CA PRO A 520 -22.14 -39.26 -0.79
C PRO A 520 -22.49 -39.02 0.68
N ILE A 521 -22.36 -37.78 1.14
CA ILE A 521 -22.76 -37.37 2.50
C ILE A 521 -24.26 -37.10 2.49
N GLU A 522 -25.02 -37.77 3.37
CA GLU A 522 -26.49 -37.60 3.47
C GLU A 522 -26.90 -36.17 3.84
N ASN A 523 -26.09 -35.47 4.64
CA ASN A 523 -26.35 -34.10 5.07
C ASN A 523 -25.22 -33.13 4.65
N PRO A 524 -25.46 -32.25 3.65
CA PRO A 524 -24.41 -31.41 3.06
C PRO A 524 -23.81 -30.36 4.01
N THR A 525 -24.48 -30.03 5.12
CA THR A 525 -24.01 -29.04 6.10
C THR A 525 -22.91 -29.55 7.04
N ILE A 526 -22.65 -30.86 7.08
CA ILE A 526 -21.66 -31.51 7.96
C ILE A 526 -20.31 -31.70 7.24
N ARG A 527 -20.18 -31.19 6.00
CA ARG A 527 -18.98 -31.40 5.18
C ARG A 527 -17.79 -30.60 5.72
N LEU A 528 -16.72 -31.30 6.10
CA LEU A 528 -15.43 -30.67 6.40
C LEU A 528 -14.82 -30.05 5.12
N PRO A 529 -14.12 -28.90 5.23
CA PRO A 529 -13.49 -28.26 4.09
C PRO A 529 -12.39 -29.18 3.50
N PRO A 530 -12.41 -29.46 2.18
CA PRO A 530 -11.36 -30.27 1.56
C PRO A 530 -10.05 -29.47 1.43
N PRO A 531 -8.88 -30.16 1.41
CA PRO A 531 -7.60 -29.51 1.18
C PRO A 531 -7.55 -28.86 -0.23
N PRO A 532 -6.82 -27.75 -0.39
CA PRO A 532 -6.65 -27.09 -1.68
C PRO A 532 -5.99 -28.04 -2.69
N ARG A 533 -6.49 -28.03 -3.93
CA ARG A 533 -6.02 -28.94 -5.01
C ARG A 533 -4.63 -28.63 -5.53
N SER A 534 -4.21 -27.38 -5.41
CA SER A 534 -2.88 -26.92 -5.78
C SER A 534 -2.51 -25.78 -4.85
N THR A 535 -1.42 -25.93 -4.12
CA THR A 535 -0.80 -24.87 -3.33
C THR A 535 0.59 -24.66 -3.87
N THR A 536 0.76 -23.58 -4.64
CA THR A 536 2.06 -23.21 -5.20
C THR A 536 2.60 -22.00 -4.45
N ILE A 537 3.88 -22.06 -4.08
CA ILE A 537 4.62 -20.91 -3.57
C ILE A 537 5.49 -20.40 -4.71
N ALA A 538 5.31 -19.13 -5.07
CA ALA A 538 6.19 -18.45 -6.00
C ALA A 538 7.17 -17.56 -5.23
N PHE A 539 8.47 -17.74 -5.45
CA PHE A 539 9.51 -16.87 -4.89
C PHE A 539 10.59 -16.58 -5.94
N GLN A 540 11.28 -15.45 -5.79
CA GLN A 540 12.38 -15.04 -6.68
C GLN A 540 13.71 -15.49 -6.12
N ARG A 541 14.58 -16.00 -7.00
CA ARG A 541 15.94 -16.45 -6.66
C ARG A 541 16.96 -15.88 -7.66
N PRO A 542 18.10 -15.33 -7.20
CA PRO A 542 19.17 -14.88 -8.09
C PRO A 542 19.88 -16.07 -8.75
N LEU A 543 20.03 -16.04 -10.07
CA LEU A 543 20.58 -17.13 -10.88
C LEU A 543 22.06 -16.91 -11.27
N VAL A 544 22.48 -15.66 -11.47
CA VAL A 544 23.78 -15.28 -12.03
C VAL A 544 24.54 -14.36 -11.07
N ASP A 545 25.87 -14.38 -11.13
CA ASP A 545 26.73 -13.47 -10.37
C ASP A 545 26.51 -12.01 -10.85
N PRO A 546 26.69 -11.01 -9.97
CA PRO A 546 26.40 -9.62 -10.32
C PRO A 546 27.30 -9.12 -11.47
N PRO A 547 26.76 -8.34 -12.43
CA PRO A 547 27.56 -7.76 -13.51
C PRO A 547 28.58 -6.75 -12.96
N SER A 548 29.60 -6.41 -13.76
CA SER A 548 30.68 -5.49 -13.35
C SER A 548 30.17 -4.16 -12.80
N ILE A 549 29.13 -3.60 -13.41
CA ILE A 549 28.46 -2.36 -12.99
C ILE A 549 27.92 -2.49 -11.55
N ALA A 550 27.23 -3.58 -11.24
CA ALA A 550 26.69 -3.84 -9.91
C ALA A 550 27.82 -4.06 -8.90
N LEU A 551 28.90 -4.73 -9.29
CA LEU A 551 30.07 -4.93 -8.44
C LEU A 551 30.77 -3.60 -8.11
N THR A 552 30.99 -2.72 -9.09
CA THR A 552 31.58 -1.39 -8.88
C THR A 552 30.67 -0.50 -8.03
N ALA A 553 29.35 -0.56 -8.23
CA ALA A 553 28.39 0.15 -7.39
C ALA A 553 28.44 -0.33 -5.93
N LEU A 554 28.50 -1.66 -5.71
CA LEU A 554 28.63 -2.25 -4.38
C LEU A 554 29.96 -1.86 -3.70
N LEU A 555 31.06 -1.82 -4.46
CA LEU A 555 32.35 -1.33 -3.95
C LEU A 555 32.30 0.14 -3.54
N CYS A 556 31.63 0.99 -4.33
CA CYS A 556 31.44 2.40 -3.97
C CYS A 556 30.64 2.54 -2.67
N LEU A 557 29.52 1.81 -2.55
CA LEU A 557 28.73 1.75 -1.33
C LEU A 557 29.56 1.28 -0.13
N ARG A 558 30.40 0.26 -0.31
CA ARG A 558 31.28 -0.27 0.74
C ARG A 558 32.29 0.77 1.20
N ILE A 559 32.96 1.47 0.29
CA ILE A 559 33.93 2.53 0.65
C ILE A 559 33.24 3.62 1.46
N LEU A 560 32.13 4.16 0.95
CA LEU A 560 31.38 5.23 1.62
C LEU A 560 30.82 4.80 2.98
N PHE A 561 30.39 3.55 3.10
CA PHE A 561 29.94 2.99 4.37
C PHE A 561 31.10 2.91 5.36
N ARG A 562 32.24 2.33 4.96
CA ARG A 562 33.41 2.24 5.84
C ARG A 562 33.89 3.61 6.30
N THR A 563 33.88 4.62 5.42
CA THR A 563 34.25 5.98 5.81
C THR A 563 33.23 6.67 6.70
N SER A 564 31.98 6.23 6.72
CA SER A 564 30.93 6.80 7.59
C SER A 564 30.90 6.16 8.99
N PHE A 565 31.36 4.91 9.12
CA PHE A 565 31.18 4.10 10.34
C PHE A 565 32.50 3.63 10.99
N ALA A 566 33.66 3.73 10.32
CA ALA A 566 34.95 3.41 10.91
C ALA A 566 35.70 4.69 11.32
N SER A 567 35.93 4.87 12.63
CA SER A 567 36.90 5.86 13.11
C SER A 567 38.29 5.48 12.59
N ALA A 568 39.00 6.44 12.00
CA ALA A 568 40.27 6.22 11.29
C ALA A 568 41.39 5.57 12.14
N ASP A 569 41.25 5.51 13.47
CA ASP A 569 42.25 4.98 14.42
C ASP A 569 41.87 3.64 15.09
N ALA A 570 40.70 3.05 14.81
CA ALA A 570 40.31 1.77 15.40
C ALA A 570 40.79 0.58 14.54
N ALA A 571 41.53 -0.35 15.15
CA ALA A 571 41.96 -1.60 14.51
C ALA A 571 40.79 -2.32 13.81
N PRO A 572 41.01 -2.96 12.65
CA PRO A 572 39.93 -3.59 11.88
C PRO A 572 39.23 -4.65 12.72
N ARG A 573 37.96 -4.40 13.08
CA ARG A 573 37.10 -5.39 13.73
C ARG A 573 36.90 -6.57 12.76
N VAL A 574 36.82 -7.79 13.29
CA VAL A 574 36.59 -9.02 12.49
C VAL A 574 35.30 -8.94 11.66
N ASP A 575 34.36 -8.07 12.02
CA ASP A 575 33.10 -7.80 11.31
C ASP A 575 33.13 -6.53 10.40
N ALA A 576 34.31 -5.96 10.10
CA ALA A 576 34.45 -4.72 9.31
C ALA A 576 33.98 -4.81 7.84
N ASP A 577 33.55 -5.99 7.40
CA ASP A 577 33.11 -6.28 6.04
C ASP A 577 31.59 -6.21 5.83
N HIS A 578 30.81 -5.93 6.86
CA HIS A 578 29.34 -5.85 6.77
C HIS A 578 28.86 -4.40 6.79
N PHE A 579 27.75 -4.11 6.09
CA PHE A 579 26.95 -2.91 6.31
C PHE A 579 26.26 -3.05 7.68
N GLY A 580 27.03 -2.89 8.77
CA GLY A 580 26.52 -2.97 10.12
C GLY A 580 25.54 -1.84 10.38
N PHE A 581 24.24 -2.10 10.24
CA PHE A 581 23.19 -1.17 10.61
C PHE A 581 22.86 -1.36 12.10
N PRO A 582 23.43 -0.58 13.03
CA PRO A 582 22.83 -0.44 14.35
C PRO A 582 21.42 0.14 14.16
N GLY A 583 20.43 -0.43 14.85
CA GLY A 583 19.16 0.25 15.03
C GLY A 583 19.41 1.62 15.67
N VAL A 584 18.46 2.55 15.47
CA VAL A 584 18.45 3.95 15.91
C VAL A 584 19.59 4.26 16.89
N VAL A 585 20.71 4.74 16.35
CA VAL A 585 21.79 5.28 17.19
C VAL A 585 21.22 6.57 17.75
N GLU A 586 20.65 6.50 18.96
CA GLU A 586 20.60 7.70 19.79
C GLU A 586 22.04 8.19 19.87
N GLU A 587 22.24 9.45 19.50
CA GLU A 587 23.49 10.18 19.64
C GLU A 587 23.95 9.96 21.09
N GLN A 588 24.86 9.02 21.31
CA GLN A 588 25.58 8.99 22.58
C GLN A 588 26.31 10.32 22.61
N ASP A 589 25.91 11.18 23.54
CA ASP A 589 26.58 12.42 23.86
C ASP A 589 28.06 12.10 24.12
N ASP A 590 28.90 12.24 23.07
CA ASP A 590 30.35 12.18 23.15
C ASP A 590 30.84 13.45 23.88
N GLN A 591 30.50 13.58 25.16
CA GLN A 591 30.87 14.71 26.02
C GLN A 591 32.32 14.65 26.52
N ASP A 592 33.10 13.63 26.17
CA ASP A 592 34.46 13.44 26.71
C ASP A 592 35.54 13.44 25.62
N PHE A 593 35.72 14.53 24.87
CA PHE A 593 37.02 14.86 24.23
C PHE A 593 37.11 16.36 23.93
N ASP A 594 37.22 17.17 24.98
CA ASP A 594 37.61 18.59 24.90
C ASP A 594 39.09 18.69 24.52
N GLY A 595 39.37 18.84 23.22
CA GLY A 595 40.72 18.92 22.67
C GLY A 595 40.76 19.33 21.21
N ALA A 596 40.54 20.62 20.96
CA ALA A 596 40.86 21.42 19.76
C ALA A 596 41.47 20.70 18.52
N ASN A 597 40.68 20.58 17.46
CA ASN A 597 41.13 20.65 16.05
C ASN A 597 39.91 20.83 15.11
N GLU A 598 39.79 21.97 14.40
CA GLU A 598 38.72 22.25 13.42
C GLU A 598 38.60 21.17 12.33
N ILE A 599 39.71 20.52 11.97
CA ILE A 599 39.73 19.41 11.01
C ILE A 599 38.93 18.20 11.52
N GLY A 600 38.99 17.93 12.84
CA GLY A 600 38.23 16.83 13.46
C GLY A 600 36.72 17.07 13.47
N GLU A 601 36.28 18.32 13.57
CA GLU A 601 34.84 18.66 13.50
C GLU A 601 34.26 18.42 12.11
N THR A 602 34.98 18.81 11.05
CA THR A 602 34.53 18.58 9.67
C THR A 602 34.45 17.10 9.33
N GLU A 603 35.40 16.28 9.81
CA GLU A 603 35.36 14.83 9.60
C GLU A 603 34.18 14.18 10.35
N ARG A 604 33.93 14.60 11.60
CA ARG A 604 32.78 14.13 12.41
C ARG A 604 31.43 14.50 11.76
N GLU A 605 31.30 15.70 11.22
CA GLU A 605 30.08 16.10 10.49
C GLU A 605 29.89 15.28 9.20
N GLY A 606 30.97 14.98 8.48
CA GLY A 606 30.94 14.06 7.33
C GLY A 606 30.44 12.68 7.72
N GLU A 607 31.01 12.08 8.77
CA GLU A 607 30.58 10.78 9.30
C GLU A 607 29.09 10.81 9.71
N ARG A 608 28.65 11.86 10.41
CA ARG A 608 27.23 12.04 10.81
C ARG A 608 26.29 12.06 9.61
N ARG A 609 26.61 12.86 8.57
CA ARG A 609 25.83 12.91 7.32
C ARG A 609 25.83 11.57 6.59
N GLY A 610 26.98 10.90 6.54
CA GLY A 610 27.13 9.56 5.98
C GLY A 610 26.19 8.55 6.65
N ARG A 611 26.22 8.48 7.99
CA ARG A 611 25.33 7.61 8.77
C ARG A 611 23.87 7.89 8.50
N GLN A 612 23.46 9.16 8.52
CA GLN A 612 22.07 9.56 8.24
C GLN A 612 21.64 9.19 6.81
N ALA A 613 22.53 9.36 5.83
CA ALA A 613 22.26 9.02 4.44
C ALA A 613 22.09 7.50 4.23
N PHE A 614 22.91 6.67 4.89
CA PHE A 614 22.77 5.21 4.86
C PHE A 614 21.48 4.71 5.53
N VAL A 615 21.06 5.33 6.63
CA VAL A 615 19.74 5.05 7.25
C VAL A 615 18.60 5.30 6.26
N SER A 616 18.70 6.34 5.42
CA SER A 616 17.67 6.67 4.44
C SER A 616 17.49 5.64 3.31
N VAL A 617 18.52 4.82 3.04
CA VAL A 617 18.51 3.77 2.00
C VAL A 617 18.45 2.36 2.57
N GLN A 618 18.38 2.20 3.89
CA GLN A 618 18.39 0.90 4.58
C GLN A 618 17.34 -0.07 4.01
N LYS A 619 16.09 0.37 3.86
CA LYS A 619 15.01 -0.48 3.34
C LYS A 619 15.26 -0.97 1.90
N LEU A 620 15.90 -0.14 1.07
CA LEU A 620 16.26 -0.51 -0.29
C LEU A 620 17.41 -1.52 -0.31
N LEU A 621 18.39 -1.39 0.61
CA LEU A 621 19.47 -2.35 0.76
C LEU A 621 18.98 -3.71 1.26
N GLU A 622 17.92 -3.75 2.09
CA GLU A 622 17.29 -5.01 2.52
C GLU A 622 16.62 -5.79 1.38
N GLU A 623 16.27 -5.14 0.26
CA GLU A 623 15.68 -5.77 -0.92
C GLU A 623 16.73 -6.36 -1.87
N VAL A 624 18.01 -6.02 -1.69
CA VAL A 624 19.11 -6.50 -2.53
C VAL A 624 19.37 -7.99 -2.27
N ARG A 625 19.44 -8.78 -3.33
CA ARG A 625 19.71 -10.22 -3.33
C ARG A 625 20.82 -10.52 -4.32
N ILE A 626 21.97 -10.92 -3.82
CA ILE A 626 23.15 -11.28 -4.61
C ILE A 626 23.39 -12.78 -4.47
N ARG A 627 23.74 -13.45 -5.57
CA ARG A 627 24.01 -14.90 -5.59
C ARG A 627 25.27 -15.28 -4.79
N ASP A 628 26.32 -14.46 -4.87
CA ASP A 628 27.58 -14.68 -4.17
C ASP A 628 27.38 -14.45 -2.66
N ASP A 629 27.62 -15.49 -1.86
CA ASP A 629 27.41 -15.49 -0.41
C ASP A 629 28.30 -14.47 0.32
N VAL A 630 29.50 -14.18 -0.20
CA VAL A 630 30.42 -13.20 0.40
C VAL A 630 29.92 -11.78 0.16
N LEU A 631 29.51 -11.47 -1.09
CA LEU A 631 28.96 -10.17 -1.44
C LEU A 631 27.60 -9.93 -0.80
N MET A 632 26.75 -10.97 -0.73
CA MET A 632 25.48 -10.93 -0.01
C MET A 632 25.71 -10.78 1.50
N GLY A 633 26.78 -11.37 2.02
CA GLY A 633 27.25 -11.17 3.39
C GLY A 633 27.48 -9.70 3.72
N TRP A 634 28.01 -8.90 2.78
CA TRP A 634 28.19 -7.46 3.01
C TRP A 634 26.85 -6.76 3.28
N VAL A 635 25.83 -7.08 2.49
CA VAL A 635 24.45 -6.51 2.52
C VAL A 635 23.62 -7.02 3.70
N THR A 636 23.84 -8.27 4.11
CA THR A 636 23.00 -8.94 5.10
C THR A 636 23.01 -8.22 6.44
N SER A 637 21.81 -8.03 7.03
CA SER A 637 21.67 -7.41 8.34
C SER A 637 22.53 -8.11 9.40
N LYS A 638 23.22 -7.31 10.22
CA LYS A 638 24.01 -7.79 11.36
C LYS A 638 23.19 -8.68 12.30
N TYR A 639 21.88 -8.42 12.43
CA TYR A 639 20.96 -9.24 13.22
C TYR A 639 20.93 -10.68 12.68
N ILE A 640 20.71 -10.84 11.37
CA ILE A 640 20.63 -12.15 10.73
C ILE A 640 21.96 -12.89 10.93
N VAL A 641 23.10 -12.26 10.63
CA VAL A 641 24.43 -12.87 10.75
C VAL A 641 24.72 -13.35 12.18
N ILE A 642 24.46 -12.51 13.19
CA ILE A 642 24.70 -12.88 14.59
C ILE A 642 23.80 -14.06 14.98
N TYR A 643 22.51 -14.02 14.67
CA TYR A 643 21.59 -15.10 15.01
C TYR A 643 21.91 -16.40 14.25
N THR A 644 22.36 -16.33 13.00
CA THR A 644 22.85 -17.52 12.25
C THR A 644 24.03 -18.15 12.97
N LYS A 645 25.08 -17.37 13.30
CA LYS A 645 26.26 -17.87 14.02
C LYS A 645 25.91 -18.45 15.39
N LEU A 646 24.99 -17.81 16.11
CA LEU A 646 24.49 -18.31 17.40
C LEU A 646 23.72 -19.64 17.25
N LEU A 647 22.91 -19.77 16.20
CA LEU A 647 22.18 -21.01 15.88
C LEU A 647 23.11 -22.13 15.39
N GLU A 648 24.22 -21.81 14.73
CA GLU A 648 25.29 -22.76 14.39
C GLU A 648 26.06 -23.29 15.63
N GLY A 649 25.80 -22.73 16.81
CA GLY A 649 26.40 -23.13 18.08
C GLY A 649 27.67 -22.37 18.46
N LEU A 650 28.00 -21.27 17.75
CA LEU A 650 29.14 -20.43 18.09
C LEU A 650 28.80 -19.56 19.32
N PRO A 651 29.64 -19.56 20.37
CA PRO A 651 29.41 -18.72 21.55
C PRO A 651 29.77 -17.25 21.28
N PRO A 652 29.22 -16.29 22.05
CA PRO A 652 29.45 -14.85 21.84
C PRO A 652 30.93 -14.43 21.71
N HIS A 653 31.84 -15.03 22.49
CA HIS A 653 33.28 -14.73 22.44
C HIS A 653 33.97 -15.16 21.14
N GLN A 654 33.38 -16.08 20.36
CA GLN A 654 33.88 -16.46 19.03
C GLN A 654 33.27 -15.58 17.93
N ILE A 655 32.07 -15.04 18.17
CA ILE A 655 31.39 -14.14 17.24
C ILE A 655 32.00 -12.74 17.30
N ALA A 656 32.21 -12.21 18.51
CA ALA A 656 32.80 -10.90 18.76
C ALA A 656 33.94 -11.03 19.79
N PRO A 657 35.19 -11.30 19.36
CA PRO A 657 36.30 -11.60 20.28
C PRO A 657 36.80 -10.40 21.10
N HIS A 658 36.33 -9.19 20.78
CA HIS A 658 36.72 -7.94 21.45
C HIS A 658 35.62 -7.37 22.35
N GLU A 659 34.47 -8.03 22.48
CA GLU A 659 33.34 -7.56 23.28
C GLU A 659 33.13 -8.47 24.50
N ASP A 660 32.89 -7.87 25.67
CA ASP A 660 32.43 -8.60 26.84
C ASP A 660 30.99 -9.09 26.63
N ARG A 661 30.59 -10.16 27.32
CA ARG A 661 29.24 -10.76 27.19
C ARG A 661 28.11 -9.73 27.33
N ASN A 662 28.21 -8.81 28.29
CA ASN A 662 27.18 -7.77 28.48
C ASN A 662 27.15 -6.75 27.34
N GLN A 663 28.33 -6.36 26.82
CA GLN A 663 28.41 -5.45 25.67
C GLN A 663 27.86 -6.11 24.41
N PHE A 664 28.16 -7.39 24.19
CA PHE A 664 27.62 -8.16 23.08
C PHE A 664 26.09 -8.18 23.06
N PHE A 665 25.44 -8.51 24.18
CA PHE A 665 23.97 -8.54 24.25
C PHE A 665 23.36 -7.14 24.21
N THR A 666 24.02 -6.13 24.77
CA THR A 666 23.60 -4.73 24.64
C THR A 666 23.59 -4.31 23.17
N ASN A 667 24.64 -4.64 22.43
CA ASN A 667 24.75 -4.37 21.00
C ASN A 667 23.73 -5.18 20.19
N LEU A 668 23.48 -6.43 20.56
CA LEU A 668 22.49 -7.30 19.91
C LEU A 668 21.06 -6.75 20.03
N PHE A 669 20.65 -6.35 21.23
CA PHE A 669 19.30 -5.81 21.46
C PHE A 669 19.14 -4.38 20.92
N ASN A 670 20.23 -3.72 20.55
CA ASN A 670 20.16 -2.46 19.82
C ASN A 670 19.87 -2.64 18.31
N LEU A 671 19.87 -3.88 17.81
CA LEU A 671 19.53 -4.19 16.42
C LEU A 671 18.03 -4.40 16.25
N ASP A 672 17.48 -3.98 15.11
CA ASP A 672 16.07 -4.21 14.76
C ASP A 672 15.74 -5.71 14.68
N VAL A 673 14.68 -6.13 15.35
CA VAL A 673 14.28 -7.53 15.44
C VAL A 673 13.68 -8.01 14.11
N LYS A 674 14.34 -8.97 13.46
CA LYS A 674 13.81 -9.61 12.24
C LYS A 674 12.90 -10.80 12.61
N ASN A 675 11.64 -10.48 12.95
CA ASN A 675 10.65 -11.43 13.48
C ASN A 675 10.46 -12.69 12.60
N GLU A 676 10.26 -12.50 11.30
CA GLU A 676 10.02 -13.61 10.36
C GLU A 676 11.21 -14.56 10.27
N TYR A 677 12.43 -14.02 10.24
CA TYR A 677 13.67 -14.80 10.18
C TYR A 677 13.84 -15.66 11.44
N LEU A 678 13.86 -15.03 12.62
CA LEU A 678 14.09 -15.75 13.88
C LEU A 678 12.98 -16.77 14.15
N ARG A 679 11.72 -16.41 13.89
CA ARG A 679 10.58 -17.33 14.03
C ARG A 679 10.69 -18.50 13.05
N GLY A 680 11.09 -18.25 11.81
CA GLY A 680 11.32 -19.27 10.79
C GLY A 680 12.38 -20.29 11.22
N GLU A 681 13.55 -19.81 11.66
CA GLU A 681 14.64 -20.67 12.13
C GLU A 681 14.25 -21.46 13.39
N LEU A 682 13.65 -20.82 14.40
CA LEU A 682 13.21 -21.53 15.61
C LEU A 682 12.10 -22.55 15.33
N ASN A 683 11.23 -22.31 14.34
CA ASN A 683 10.21 -23.27 13.94
C ASN A 683 10.83 -24.49 13.22
N ARG A 684 11.92 -24.32 12.47
CA ARG A 684 12.66 -25.42 11.81
C ARG A 684 13.34 -26.37 12.79
N LEU A 685 13.70 -25.91 13.98
CA LEU A 685 14.33 -26.75 15.00
C LEU A 685 13.38 -27.88 15.44
N SER A 686 13.85 -29.13 15.46
CA SER A 686 13.10 -30.24 16.05
C SER A 686 13.09 -30.16 17.59
N LYS A 687 12.13 -30.84 18.22
CA LYS A 687 12.07 -30.97 19.68
C LYS A 687 13.40 -31.51 20.27
N GLU A 688 14.00 -32.50 19.60
CA GLU A 688 15.27 -33.11 20.00
C GLU A 688 16.44 -32.13 19.89
N SER A 689 16.47 -31.29 18.85
CA SER A 689 17.53 -30.30 18.65
C SER A 689 17.50 -29.20 19.72
N CYS A 690 16.30 -28.78 20.13
CA CYS A 690 16.11 -27.82 21.23
C CYS A 690 16.60 -28.35 22.58
N LEU A 691 16.46 -29.66 22.84
CA LEU A 691 16.92 -30.31 24.08
C LEU A 691 18.41 -30.74 24.01
N GLY A 692 18.97 -30.83 22.81
CA GLY A 692 20.34 -31.24 22.53
C GLY A 692 21.29 -30.06 22.29
N SER A 693 21.77 -29.92 21.05
CA SER A 693 22.83 -28.97 20.68
C SER A 693 22.47 -27.50 20.88
N HIS A 694 21.19 -27.13 20.73
CA HIS A 694 20.75 -25.73 20.82
C HIS A 694 20.32 -25.32 22.24
N LYS A 695 20.27 -26.26 23.19
CA LYS A 695 19.88 -26.00 24.58
C LYS A 695 20.72 -24.90 25.26
N PRO A 696 22.06 -24.86 25.15
CA PRO A 696 22.86 -23.81 25.80
C PRO A 696 22.56 -22.43 25.24
N PHE A 697 22.36 -22.34 23.92
CA PHE A 697 21.99 -21.12 23.22
C PHE A 697 20.61 -20.61 23.67
N LEU A 698 19.59 -21.47 23.70
CA LEU A 698 18.22 -21.08 24.09
C LEU A 698 18.15 -20.61 25.54
N ASN A 699 18.84 -21.31 26.45
CA ASN A 699 18.93 -20.92 27.86
C ASN A 699 19.63 -19.55 28.02
N MET A 700 20.75 -19.35 27.32
CA MET A 700 21.47 -18.08 27.35
C MET A 700 20.59 -16.95 26.81
N LEU A 701 20.02 -17.11 25.62
CA LEU A 701 19.23 -16.08 24.96
C LEU A 701 17.99 -15.70 25.78
N PHE A 702 17.27 -16.70 26.32
CA PHE A 702 16.08 -16.45 27.15
C PHE A 702 16.43 -15.68 28.42
N ARG A 703 17.51 -16.06 29.10
CA ARG A 703 17.98 -15.38 30.31
C ARG A 703 18.40 -13.95 30.05
N GLU A 704 19.17 -13.69 28.99
CA GLU A 704 19.63 -12.32 28.66
C GLU A 704 18.47 -11.43 28.22
N CYS A 705 17.46 -11.96 27.51
CA CYS A 705 16.24 -11.22 27.18
C CYS A 705 15.49 -10.79 28.46
N LEU A 706 15.38 -11.68 29.45
CA LEU A 706 14.72 -11.38 30.73
C LEU A 706 15.50 -10.34 31.54
N MET A 707 16.82 -10.46 31.62
CA MET A 707 17.68 -9.52 32.33
C MET A 707 17.60 -8.12 31.70
N GLN A 708 17.74 -8.02 30.37
CA GLN A 708 17.64 -6.75 29.66
C GLN A 708 16.24 -6.13 29.82
N ALA A 709 15.18 -6.94 29.75
CA ALA A 709 13.81 -6.43 29.88
C ALA A 709 13.48 -5.97 31.32
N ARG A 710 14.13 -6.55 32.33
CA ARG A 710 14.01 -6.13 33.74
C ARG A 710 14.80 -4.85 34.02
N ASP A 711 16.05 -4.79 33.58
CA ASP A 711 17.01 -3.76 34.00
C ASP A 711 16.91 -2.47 33.15
N ALA A 712 16.42 -2.54 31.91
CA ALA A 712 16.32 -1.38 31.02
C ALA A 712 15.10 -0.47 31.31
N PRO A 713 15.22 0.86 31.13
CA PRO A 713 14.10 1.79 31.29
C PRO A 713 13.04 1.60 30.20
N HIS A 714 11.80 2.04 30.45
CA HIS A 714 10.66 1.82 29.53
C HIS A 714 10.80 2.53 28.17
N ALA A 715 11.50 3.65 28.12
CA ALA A 715 11.78 4.39 26.88
C ALA A 715 12.87 3.72 26.02
N ASP A 716 13.60 2.75 26.57
CA ASP A 716 14.73 2.11 25.89
C ASP A 716 14.26 1.13 24.81
N ILE A 717 14.73 1.36 23.58
CA ILE A 717 14.46 0.50 22.43
C ILE A 717 14.92 -0.94 22.69
N ARG A 718 16.02 -1.12 23.43
CA ARG A 718 16.58 -2.45 23.78
C ARG A 718 15.60 -3.27 24.60
N LYS A 719 14.80 -2.65 25.47
CA LYS A 719 13.74 -3.33 26.24
C LYS A 719 12.65 -3.85 25.31
N ALA A 720 12.23 -3.04 24.35
CA ALA A 720 11.23 -3.45 23.35
C ALA A 720 11.75 -4.62 22.49
N HIS A 721 12.98 -4.54 21.99
CA HIS A 721 13.59 -5.60 21.18
C HIS A 721 13.82 -6.90 21.97
N ALA A 722 14.23 -6.80 23.24
CA ALA A 722 14.36 -7.96 24.12
C ALA A 722 13.00 -8.64 24.38
N LEU A 723 11.94 -7.88 24.64
CA LEU A 723 10.58 -8.41 24.83
C LEU A 723 10.01 -9.02 23.55
N GLU A 724 10.26 -8.42 22.40
CA GLU A 724 9.84 -8.98 21.11
C GLU A 724 10.55 -10.31 20.83
N THR A 725 11.87 -10.36 21.04
CA THR A 725 12.67 -11.58 20.93
C THR A 725 12.15 -12.66 21.89
N LEU A 726 11.85 -12.30 23.15
CA LEU A 726 11.25 -13.19 24.15
C LEU A 726 9.91 -13.77 23.68
N SER A 727 9.05 -12.93 23.09
CA SER A 727 7.76 -13.36 22.55
C SER A 727 7.91 -14.38 21.42
N ILE A 728 8.87 -14.16 20.51
CA ILE A 728 9.17 -15.08 19.41
C ILE A 728 9.62 -16.44 19.96
N ILE A 729 10.58 -16.42 20.91
CA ILE A 729 11.12 -17.63 21.55
C ILE A 729 9.98 -18.42 22.21
N LEU A 730 9.17 -17.77 23.06
CA LEU A 730 8.07 -18.42 23.76
C LEU A 730 7.05 -19.03 22.78
N ARG A 731 6.63 -18.29 21.75
CA ARG A 731 5.67 -18.79 20.76
C ARG A 731 6.20 -19.98 19.97
N SER A 732 7.43 -19.90 19.48
CA SER A 732 8.03 -20.95 18.66
C SER A 732 8.36 -22.20 19.46
N ILE A 733 8.86 -22.08 20.69
CA ILE A 733 9.24 -23.23 21.52
C ILE A 733 8.01 -23.91 22.11
N LEU A 734 7.05 -23.15 22.65
CA LEU A 734 5.86 -23.74 23.29
C LEU A 734 4.91 -24.42 22.30
N SER A 735 4.97 -24.05 21.01
CA SER A 735 4.21 -24.76 19.96
C SER A 735 4.66 -26.21 19.73
N LYS A 736 5.80 -26.64 20.27
CA LYS A 736 6.41 -27.97 19.99
C LYS A 736 5.91 -29.10 20.91
N ASN A 737 4.75 -28.95 21.56
CA ASN A 737 4.16 -29.93 22.49
C ASN A 737 5.17 -30.45 23.54
N LEU A 738 5.76 -29.52 24.30
CA LEU A 738 6.72 -29.82 25.37
C LEU A 738 6.00 -30.15 26.69
N SER A 739 6.56 -31.09 27.45
CA SER A 739 6.14 -31.37 28.82
C SER A 739 6.79 -30.39 29.81
N GLY A 740 6.23 -30.28 31.03
CA GLY A 740 6.66 -29.26 31.99
C GLY A 740 8.16 -29.28 32.33
N TRP A 741 8.76 -30.47 32.46
CA TRP A 741 10.20 -30.58 32.73
C TRP A 741 11.07 -30.21 31.51
N GLU A 742 10.59 -30.48 30.28
CA GLU A 742 11.30 -30.10 29.05
C GLU A 742 11.33 -28.57 28.88
N VAL A 743 10.25 -27.88 29.28
CA VAL A 743 10.21 -26.42 29.31
C VAL A 743 11.22 -25.86 30.31
N MET A 744 11.33 -26.48 31.50
CA MET A 744 12.33 -26.09 32.51
C MET A 744 13.77 -26.30 32.03
N GLU A 745 14.03 -27.35 31.24
CA GLU A 745 15.37 -27.62 30.68
C GLU A 745 15.76 -26.67 29.54
N ILE A 746 14.80 -26.20 28.73
CA ILE A 746 15.05 -25.35 27.57
C ILE A 746 15.08 -23.85 27.92
N LEU A 747 14.20 -23.41 28.83
CA LEU A 747 14.06 -22.00 29.20
C LEU A 747 14.66 -21.67 30.58
N GLY A 748 14.58 -22.62 31.51
CA GLY A 748 14.94 -22.39 32.92
C GLY A 748 16.39 -22.70 33.29
N GLY A 749 17.24 -23.12 32.34
CA GLY A 749 18.62 -23.54 32.64
C GLY A 749 18.71 -24.87 33.39
N GLY A 750 17.63 -25.64 33.42
CA GLY A 750 17.49 -26.89 34.17
C GLY A 750 16.70 -26.75 35.47
N VAL A 751 16.32 -27.88 36.07
CA VAL A 751 15.41 -27.91 37.24
C VAL A 751 15.89 -27.03 38.40
N GLY A 752 17.20 -26.97 38.66
CA GLY A 752 17.77 -26.21 39.79
C GLY A 752 17.87 -24.68 39.59
N GLN A 753 17.69 -24.17 38.36
CA GLN A 753 17.72 -22.72 38.06
C GLN A 753 16.37 -22.20 37.56
N SER A 754 15.41 -23.10 37.33
CA SER A 754 14.12 -22.78 36.73
C SER A 754 13.30 -21.83 37.58
N ASP A 755 13.29 -22.01 38.91
CA ASP A 755 12.56 -21.13 39.83
C ASP A 755 13.06 -19.68 39.73
N ASP A 756 14.38 -19.46 39.79
CA ASP A 756 14.96 -18.11 39.71
C ASP A 756 14.61 -17.42 38.39
N VAL A 757 14.72 -18.13 37.27
CA VAL A 757 14.47 -17.58 35.93
C VAL A 757 12.99 -17.29 35.71
N PHE A 758 12.09 -18.20 36.10
CA PHE A 758 10.65 -17.99 35.94
C PHE A 758 10.10 -16.95 36.91
N MET A 759 10.67 -16.82 38.12
CA MET A 759 10.31 -15.73 39.04
C MET A 759 10.64 -14.36 38.46
N ILE A 760 11.75 -14.22 37.72
CA ILE A 760 12.06 -12.97 37.00
C ILE A 760 10.99 -12.67 35.95
N LEU A 761 10.56 -13.69 35.18
CA LEU A 761 9.50 -13.53 34.19
C LEU A 761 8.17 -13.12 34.83
N THR A 762 7.76 -13.77 35.93
CA THR A 762 6.48 -13.44 36.60
C THR A 762 6.50 -12.03 37.18
N ASN A 763 7.61 -11.62 37.81
CA ASN A 763 7.75 -10.26 38.34
C ASN A 763 7.71 -9.22 37.21
N LEU A 764 8.36 -9.50 36.08
CA LEU A 764 8.34 -8.61 34.92
C LEU A 764 6.93 -8.42 34.35
N VAL A 765 6.12 -9.48 34.31
CA VAL A 765 4.72 -9.40 33.88
C VAL A 765 3.88 -8.62 34.89
N GLU A 766 4.09 -8.86 36.20
CA GLU A 766 3.41 -8.14 37.27
C GLU A 766 3.69 -6.64 37.23
N ASP A 767 4.96 -6.25 37.07
CA ASP A 767 5.39 -4.85 36.94
C ASP A 767 4.83 -4.21 35.66
N GLY A 768 4.86 -4.93 34.54
CA GLY A 768 4.31 -4.45 33.27
C GLY A 768 2.79 -4.25 33.29
N MET A 769 2.05 -5.06 34.05
CA MET A 769 0.60 -4.92 34.22
C MET A 769 0.21 -3.77 35.17
N ARG A 770 1.12 -3.31 36.03
CA ARG A 770 0.90 -2.19 36.96
C ARG A 770 1.13 -0.82 36.33
N ASP A 771 1.73 -0.75 35.15
CA ASP A 771 2.03 0.49 34.44
C ASP A 771 0.82 0.99 33.62
N GLU A 772 0.36 2.21 33.89
CA GLU A 772 -0.80 2.82 33.20
C GLU A 772 -0.55 3.12 31.72
N THR A 773 0.72 3.15 31.28
CA THR A 773 1.12 3.52 29.90
C THR A 773 1.31 2.31 28.98
N ALA A 774 1.65 1.14 29.53
CA ALA A 774 2.01 -0.06 28.76
C ALA A 774 0.84 -0.69 27.96
N PRO A 775 -0.39 -0.83 28.49
CA PRO A 775 -1.53 -1.33 27.71
C PRO A 775 -1.88 -0.41 26.54
N ARG A 776 -1.63 0.88 26.67
CA ARG A 776 -1.97 1.91 25.67
C ARG A 776 -1.05 1.83 24.44
N ALA A 777 0.24 1.58 24.63
CA ALA A 777 1.20 1.35 23.53
C ALA A 777 1.01 -0.03 22.85
N TYR A 778 0.54 -1.03 23.60
CA TYR A 778 0.29 -2.37 23.09
C TYR A 778 -0.76 -2.40 21.97
N PHE A 779 -1.90 -1.72 22.16
CA PHE A 779 -2.98 -1.74 21.17
C PHE A 779 -2.62 -1.07 19.84
N LEU A 780 -1.67 -0.14 19.80
CA LEU A 780 -1.14 0.41 18.54
C LEU A 780 -0.21 -0.57 17.81
N ARG A 781 0.58 -1.36 18.54
CA ARG A 781 1.52 -2.33 17.96
C ARG A 781 0.83 -3.62 17.53
N CYS A 782 -0.24 -4.01 18.22
CA CYS A 782 -1.05 -5.18 17.90
C CYS A 782 -2.39 -4.75 17.29
N ASP A 783 -2.51 -4.83 15.96
CA ASP A 783 -3.73 -4.49 15.24
C ASP A 783 -4.88 -5.47 15.57
N LEU A 784 -5.88 -4.98 16.31
CA LEU A 784 -7.09 -5.72 16.68
C LEU A 784 -8.29 -5.42 15.77
N PHE A 785 -8.13 -4.63 14.71
CA PHE A 785 -9.23 -4.16 13.87
C PHE A 785 -10.05 -5.34 13.30
N SER A 786 -9.39 -6.38 12.78
CA SER A 786 -10.05 -7.56 12.22
C SER A 786 -10.86 -8.34 13.28
N SER A 787 -10.33 -8.47 14.50
CA SER A 787 -11.02 -9.15 15.60
C SER A 787 -12.25 -8.37 16.07
N ILE A 788 -12.13 -7.05 16.19
CA ILE A 788 -13.24 -6.17 16.62
C ILE A 788 -14.35 -6.14 15.56
N THR A 789 -14.00 -6.02 14.28
CA THR A 789 -14.99 -6.02 13.19
C THR A 789 -15.70 -7.37 13.05
N THR A 790 -14.98 -8.48 13.21
CA THR A 790 -15.58 -9.82 13.25
C THR A 790 -16.53 -9.94 14.44
N PHE A 791 -16.15 -9.46 15.62
CA PHE A 791 -16.99 -9.46 16.81
C PHE A 791 -18.29 -8.66 16.61
N ILE A 792 -18.21 -7.45 16.03
CA ILE A 792 -19.39 -6.61 15.72
C ILE A 792 -20.35 -7.34 14.76
N LYS A 793 -19.81 -8.10 13.80
CA LYS A 793 -20.63 -8.86 12.85
C LYS A 793 -21.21 -10.14 13.43
N SER A 794 -20.46 -10.87 14.25
CA SER A 794 -20.85 -12.21 14.74
C SER A 794 -21.70 -12.19 16.00
N CYS A 795 -21.74 -11.08 16.74
CA CYS A 795 -22.40 -11.05 18.05
C CYS A 795 -23.93 -10.93 17.91
N ASP A 796 -24.65 -11.99 18.28
CA ASP A 796 -26.11 -11.98 18.45
C ASP A 796 -26.55 -11.21 19.71
N LYS A 797 -25.63 -10.93 20.65
CA LYS A 797 -25.91 -10.20 21.88
C LYS A 797 -25.70 -8.70 21.65
N GLU A 798 -26.80 -7.98 21.50
CA GLU A 798 -26.87 -6.52 21.29
C GLU A 798 -26.02 -5.69 22.28
N ARG A 799 -25.75 -6.24 23.47
CA ARG A 799 -25.21 -5.52 24.64
C ARG A 799 -23.78 -5.02 24.52
N PHE A 800 -22.94 -5.57 23.63
CA PHE A 800 -21.51 -5.17 23.54
C PHE A 800 -21.13 -4.55 22.20
N VAL A 801 -22.09 -4.42 21.28
CA VAL A 801 -21.82 -3.89 19.93
C VAL A 801 -21.52 -2.40 19.99
N SER A 802 -22.23 -1.66 20.86
CA SER A 802 -22.03 -0.22 21.06
C SER A 802 -20.63 0.09 21.61
N GLU A 803 -20.17 -0.66 22.62
CA GLU A 803 -18.88 -0.50 23.27
C GLU A 803 -17.73 -0.91 22.37
N ALA A 804 -17.91 -1.94 21.54
CA ALA A 804 -16.95 -2.33 20.53
C ALA A 804 -16.77 -1.23 19.46
N ALA A 805 -17.87 -0.61 19.02
CA ALA A 805 -17.83 0.53 18.10
C ALA A 805 -17.14 1.75 18.74
N LEU A 806 -17.41 2.01 20.03
CA LEU A 806 -16.75 3.07 20.78
C LEU A 806 -15.24 2.82 20.94
N LEU A 807 -14.83 1.60 21.30
CA LEU A 807 -13.41 1.24 21.41
C LEU A 807 -12.67 1.50 20.09
N LEU A 808 -13.27 1.13 18.97
CA LEU A 808 -12.72 1.36 17.63
C LEU A 808 -12.54 2.86 17.33
N ALA A 809 -13.52 3.69 17.72
CA ALA A 809 -13.44 5.15 17.57
C ALA A 809 -12.37 5.80 18.50
N ILE A 810 -12.19 5.27 19.72
CA ILE A 810 -11.15 5.73 20.64
C ILE A 810 -9.76 5.38 20.10
N LEU A 811 -9.56 4.15 19.64
CA LEU A 811 -8.28 3.70 19.07
C LEU A 811 -7.91 4.49 17.80
N ALA A 812 -8.90 4.84 16.97
CA ALA A 812 -8.68 5.64 15.77
C ALA A 812 -8.31 7.11 16.06
N ASN A 813 -8.75 7.66 17.20
CA ASN A 813 -8.43 9.02 17.61
C ASN A 813 -7.09 9.14 18.37
N PHE A 814 -6.42 8.02 18.65
CA PHE A 814 -5.16 8.01 19.38
C PHE A 814 -4.03 8.70 18.58
N HIS A 815 -3.37 9.71 19.16
CA HIS A 815 -2.36 10.59 18.54
C HIS A 815 -2.73 11.12 17.14
N LYS A 816 -4.01 11.41 16.89
CA LYS A 816 -4.48 11.90 15.60
C LYS A 816 -3.78 13.20 15.15
N SER A 817 -3.35 14.05 16.09
CA SER A 817 -2.60 15.29 15.86
C SER A 817 -1.13 15.07 15.45
N ASP A 818 -0.43 14.14 16.11
CA ASP A 818 1.03 13.98 15.95
C ASP A 818 1.40 12.84 15.00
N ALA A 819 0.51 11.84 14.86
CA ALA A 819 0.81 10.56 14.22
C ALA A 819 -0.34 10.03 13.33
N GLY A 820 -1.19 10.91 12.78
CA GLY A 820 -2.34 10.54 11.96
C GLY A 820 -2.05 9.68 10.71
N LYS A 821 -0.79 9.60 10.26
CA LYS A 821 -0.34 8.67 9.19
C LYS A 821 0.09 7.29 9.70
N LEU A 822 0.40 7.16 10.99
CA LEU A 822 0.95 5.95 11.61
C LEU A 822 -0.13 5.12 12.35
N ASN A 823 -1.28 5.70 12.68
CA ASN A 823 -2.36 4.98 13.36
C ASN A 823 -3.04 3.96 12.42
N PRO A 824 -2.90 2.63 12.65
CA PRO A 824 -3.45 1.60 11.77
C PRO A 824 -4.98 1.59 11.79
N TYR A 825 -5.62 1.85 12.93
CA TYR A 825 -7.08 1.85 13.06
C TYR A 825 -7.72 2.96 12.24
N LEU A 826 -7.14 4.16 12.25
CA LEU A 826 -7.62 5.28 11.43
C LEU A 826 -7.52 4.96 9.93
N LYS A 827 -6.43 4.32 9.49
CA LYS A 827 -6.26 3.87 8.10
C LYS A 827 -7.32 2.83 7.73
N CYS A 828 -7.55 1.85 8.60
CA CYS A 828 -8.53 0.79 8.38
C CYS A 828 -9.96 1.35 8.31
N ILE A 829 -10.34 2.30 9.18
CA ILE A 829 -11.66 2.97 9.13
C ILE A 829 -11.85 3.69 7.80
N ARG A 830 -10.83 4.40 7.30
CA ARG A 830 -10.86 5.09 5.99
C ARG A 830 -11.01 4.13 4.81
N SER A 831 -10.36 2.97 4.86
CA SER A 831 -10.34 2.01 3.75
C SER A 831 -11.46 0.96 3.78
N THR A 832 -12.23 0.87 4.86
CA THR A 832 -13.26 -0.17 5.03
C THR A 832 -14.42 0.06 4.06
N GLN A 833 -14.77 -0.98 3.28
CA GLN A 833 -15.91 -0.98 2.34
C GLN A 833 -17.09 -1.82 2.83
N ASP A 834 -17.10 -2.16 4.11
CA ASP A 834 -18.04 -3.10 4.69
C ASP A 834 -19.37 -2.45 5.09
N ALA A 835 -20.35 -2.53 4.20
CA ALA A 835 -21.66 -1.93 4.45
C ALA A 835 -22.43 -2.63 5.59
N GLU A 836 -22.21 -3.92 5.84
CA GLU A 836 -22.89 -4.65 6.91
C GLU A 836 -22.39 -4.21 8.29
N LEU A 837 -21.06 -4.06 8.44
CA LEU A 837 -20.45 -3.50 9.64
C LEU A 837 -21.00 -2.11 9.95
N MET A 838 -21.05 -1.23 8.95
CA MET A 838 -21.54 0.15 9.12
C MET A 838 -23.02 0.19 9.52
N ARG A 839 -23.88 -0.63 8.89
CA ARG A 839 -25.30 -0.74 9.28
C ARG A 839 -25.48 -1.22 10.72
N LYS A 840 -24.70 -2.21 11.17
CA LYS A 840 -24.75 -2.69 12.57
C LYS A 840 -24.29 -1.61 13.55
N ILE A 841 -23.25 -0.84 13.21
CA ILE A 841 -22.80 0.31 14.01
C ILE A 841 -23.90 1.37 14.07
N CYS A 842 -24.51 1.76 12.94
CA CYS A 842 -25.61 2.74 12.90
C CYS A 842 -26.78 2.31 13.78
N TRP A 843 -27.21 1.05 13.67
CA TRP A 843 -28.31 0.51 14.48
C TRP A 843 -27.97 0.53 15.99
N ALA A 844 -26.79 0.06 16.38
CA ALA A 844 -26.38 -0.01 17.78
C ALA A 844 -26.24 1.39 18.40
N VAL A 845 -25.63 2.34 17.67
CA VAL A 845 -25.50 3.72 18.13
C VAL A 845 -26.86 4.42 18.21
N ASN A 846 -27.75 4.21 17.23
CA ASN A 846 -29.07 4.85 17.21
C ASN A 846 -29.88 4.52 18.48
N LYS A 847 -29.81 3.26 18.93
CA LYS A 847 -30.43 2.80 20.18
C LYS A 847 -29.96 3.58 21.41
N GLU A 848 -28.65 3.77 21.55
CA GLU A 848 -28.06 4.50 22.68
C GLU A 848 -28.34 6.01 22.60
N LEU A 849 -28.31 6.60 21.41
CA LEU A 849 -28.65 8.02 21.23
C LEU A 849 -30.13 8.31 21.57
N MET A 850 -31.04 7.39 21.25
CA MET A 850 -32.45 7.49 21.63
C MET A 850 -32.64 7.44 23.16
N SER A 851 -31.85 6.65 23.89
CA SER A 851 -31.80 6.68 25.36
C SER A 851 -31.41 8.07 25.87
N SER A 852 -30.42 8.71 25.22
CA SER A 852 -30.02 10.07 25.57
C SER A 852 -31.13 11.10 25.32
N ILE A 853 -31.86 11.01 24.20
CA ILE A 853 -33.01 11.89 23.92
C ILE A 853 -34.13 11.68 24.94
N GLN A 854 -34.46 10.43 25.26
CA GLN A 854 -35.50 10.12 26.25
C GLN A 854 -35.18 10.76 27.60
N SER A 855 -33.90 10.76 28.00
CA SER A 855 -33.45 11.41 29.24
C SER A 855 -33.65 12.93 29.27
N TYR A 856 -33.61 13.61 28.12
CA TYR A 856 -33.99 15.02 28.00
C TYR A 856 -35.52 15.20 28.01
N MET A 857 -36.25 14.34 27.30
CA MET A 857 -37.72 14.39 27.24
C MET A 857 -38.39 14.09 28.59
N ASP A 858 -37.78 13.23 29.41
CA ASP A 858 -38.25 12.94 30.78
C ASP A 858 -38.17 14.18 31.69
N ILE A 859 -37.30 15.15 31.40
CA ILE A 859 -37.16 16.40 32.15
C ILE A 859 -38.11 17.48 31.60
N SER A 860 -38.23 17.61 30.28
CA SER A 860 -39.16 18.52 29.63
C SER A 860 -39.77 17.89 28.37
N ASP A 861 -41.06 17.55 28.45
CA ASP A 861 -41.82 16.97 27.34
C ASP A 861 -42.28 18.07 26.37
N ASP A 862 -41.59 18.16 25.22
CA ASP A 862 -41.91 19.09 24.13
C ASP A 862 -42.92 18.47 23.10
N SER A 863 -43.58 17.35 23.43
CA SER A 863 -44.54 16.72 22.51
C SER A 863 -45.84 17.54 22.37
N PHE A 864 -46.07 18.08 21.18
CA PHE A 864 -47.28 18.84 20.84
C PHE A 864 -48.51 17.92 20.83
N LYS A 865 -49.26 17.86 21.96
CA LYS A 865 -50.58 17.21 22.00
C LYS A 865 -51.64 18.13 21.37
N TYR A 866 -52.27 17.67 20.28
CA TYR A 866 -53.45 18.27 19.63
C TYR A 866 -54.55 18.66 20.63
N ILE A 867 -54.68 19.94 21.04
CA ILE A 867 -55.87 20.43 21.79
C ILE A 867 -56.26 21.86 21.39
N PHE A 868 -57.56 21.99 21.12
CA PHE A 868 -58.35 23.06 20.49
C PHE A 868 -58.50 24.41 21.25
N THR A 869 -57.55 24.87 22.09
CA THR A 869 -57.85 25.96 23.05
C THR A 869 -56.84 27.10 23.11
N THR A 870 -56.59 27.86 22.04
CA THR A 870 -55.89 29.16 22.19
C THR A 870 -56.12 30.21 21.08
N THR A 871 -57.30 30.22 20.43
CA THR A 871 -57.59 31.22 19.37
C THR A 871 -57.81 32.65 19.87
N LEU A 872 -57.78 32.90 21.19
CA LEU A 872 -57.97 34.24 21.78
C LEU A 872 -56.66 34.96 22.17
N GLY A 873 -55.54 34.25 22.28
CA GLY A 873 -54.26 34.84 22.69
C GLY A 873 -53.51 35.58 21.59
N SER A 874 -53.58 35.09 20.34
CA SER A 874 -52.79 35.65 19.24
C SER A 874 -53.29 37.01 18.73
N MET A 875 -54.56 37.36 18.94
CA MET A 875 -55.07 38.68 18.56
C MET A 875 -54.54 39.79 19.49
N PHE A 876 -54.36 39.52 20.79
CA PHE A 876 -53.87 40.53 21.74
C PHE A 876 -52.35 40.73 21.69
N ALA A 877 -51.60 39.76 21.17
CA ALA A 877 -50.14 39.88 20.99
C ALA A 877 -49.74 40.79 19.80
N SER A 878 -50.62 40.98 18.80
CA SER A 878 -50.31 41.81 17.63
C SER A 878 -50.36 43.33 17.88
N LEU A 879 -50.83 43.77 19.05
CA LEU A 879 -51.09 45.18 19.37
C LEU A 879 -50.08 45.82 20.33
N ARG A 880 -48.94 45.18 20.60
CA ARG A 880 -47.85 45.79 21.38
C ARG A 880 -46.50 45.56 20.70
N SER A 881 -45.98 46.59 20.05
CA SER A 881 -44.54 46.71 19.79
C SER A 881 -43.85 47.14 21.09
N ASP A 882 -42.65 46.61 21.31
CA ASP A 882 -41.75 46.87 22.45
C ASP A 882 -42.03 46.10 23.74
N ARG A 883 -41.36 44.95 23.89
CA ARG A 883 -40.31 44.76 24.91
C ARG A 883 -39.68 43.36 24.82
N THR A 884 -38.35 43.37 24.83
CA THR A 884 -37.45 42.50 25.61
C THR A 884 -38.06 41.22 26.20
N LEU A 885 -37.53 40.07 25.77
CA LEU A 885 -37.45 38.79 26.50
C LEU A 885 -38.07 38.82 27.89
N SER A 886 -39.33 38.39 28.03
CA SER A 886 -39.86 38.04 29.35
C SER A 886 -40.88 36.90 29.29
N THR A 887 -40.47 35.80 29.93
CA THR A 887 -41.27 34.98 30.84
C THR A 887 -42.44 34.18 30.27
N THR A 888 -42.12 33.07 29.61
CA THR A 888 -42.79 31.79 29.89
C THR A 888 -41.89 31.02 30.87
N LEU A 889 -42.45 30.45 31.94
CA LEU A 889 -41.71 29.80 33.03
C LEU A 889 -40.59 28.88 32.50
N GLU A 890 -39.32 29.27 32.67
CA GLU A 890 -38.17 28.37 32.49
C GLU A 890 -38.21 27.30 33.60
N PRO A 891 -38.23 25.99 33.30
CA PRO A 891 -37.83 25.00 34.29
C PRO A 891 -36.38 25.30 34.72
N SER A 892 -36.10 25.21 36.02
CA SER A 892 -34.84 25.65 36.61
C SER A 892 -33.63 25.01 35.92
N ARG A 893 -32.66 25.83 35.51
CA ARG A 893 -31.42 25.40 34.83
C ARG A 893 -30.67 24.28 35.58
N GLU A 894 -30.87 24.15 36.89
CA GLU A 894 -30.31 23.10 37.74
C GLU A 894 -30.79 21.68 37.39
N LEU A 895 -31.98 21.51 36.81
CA LEU A 895 -32.54 20.19 36.48
C LEU A 895 -31.77 19.48 35.34
N PHE A 896 -31.07 20.26 34.50
CA PHE A 896 -30.29 19.75 33.37
C PHE A 896 -28.81 19.50 33.69
N LYS A 897 -28.40 19.62 34.97
CA LYS A 897 -26.99 19.51 35.39
C LYS A 897 -26.34 18.15 35.07
N ASN A 898 -27.13 17.08 35.06
CA ASN A 898 -26.66 15.71 34.80
C ASN A 898 -26.77 15.31 33.32
N GLN A 899 -27.21 16.23 32.44
CA GLN A 899 -27.26 16.03 31.01
C GLN A 899 -26.04 16.65 30.30
N PRO A 900 -25.56 16.10 29.19
CA PRO A 900 -25.97 14.82 28.58
C PRO A 900 -25.47 13.59 29.36
N ILE A 901 -26.23 12.50 29.31
CA ILE A 901 -25.85 11.19 29.87
C ILE A 901 -24.65 10.56 29.14
N ILE A 902 -24.10 9.45 29.67
CA ILE A 902 -22.93 8.76 29.08
C ILE A 902 -23.18 8.30 27.64
N ASP A 903 -24.42 7.99 27.28
CA ASP A 903 -24.80 7.51 25.96
C ASP A 903 -24.54 8.53 24.83
N ALA A 904 -24.40 9.83 25.15
CA ALA A 904 -23.98 10.84 24.17
C ALA A 904 -22.55 10.63 23.64
N VAL A 905 -21.71 9.82 24.32
CA VAL A 905 -20.39 9.40 23.84
C VAL A 905 -20.47 8.70 22.48
N PHE A 906 -21.57 8.01 22.18
CA PHE A 906 -21.73 7.26 20.92
C PHE A 906 -21.90 8.16 19.68
N LEU A 907 -21.98 9.48 19.84
CA LEU A 907 -21.79 10.42 18.74
C LEU A 907 -20.38 10.35 18.12
N LEU A 908 -19.37 9.93 18.90
CA LEU A 908 -17.97 9.89 18.47
C LEU A 908 -17.71 8.87 17.33
N PRO A 909 -18.15 7.60 17.41
CA PRO A 909 -18.08 6.67 16.28
C PRO A 909 -18.71 7.19 14.99
N ILE A 910 -19.85 7.88 15.08
CA ILE A 910 -20.55 8.46 13.92
C ILE A 910 -19.72 9.58 13.31
N PHE A 911 -19.21 10.48 14.15
CA PHE A 911 -18.35 11.57 13.70
C PHE A 911 -17.11 11.07 12.93
N GLU A 912 -16.42 10.06 13.48
CA GLU A 912 -15.23 9.49 12.84
C GLU A 912 -15.57 8.83 11.50
N LEU A 913 -16.62 8.01 11.44
CA LEU A 913 -17.03 7.34 10.20
C LEU A 913 -17.50 8.35 9.13
N LEU A 914 -18.24 9.39 9.54
CA LEU A 914 -18.76 10.42 8.64
C LEU A 914 -17.65 11.26 8.00
N ARG A 915 -16.59 11.60 8.73
CA ARG A 915 -15.45 12.36 8.18
C ARG A 915 -14.41 11.48 7.48
N ALA A 916 -14.19 10.26 7.95
CA ALA A 916 -13.09 9.42 7.47
C ALA A 916 -13.47 8.54 6.28
N ASN A 917 -14.73 8.12 6.15
CA ASN A 917 -15.14 7.11 5.17
C ASN A 917 -16.14 7.70 4.15
N SER A 918 -15.88 7.51 2.85
CA SER A 918 -16.71 8.05 1.77
C SER A 918 -18.02 7.29 1.54
N LEU A 919 -18.13 6.04 1.98
CA LEU A 919 -19.34 5.22 1.80
C LEU A 919 -20.36 5.43 2.92
N PHE A 920 -19.91 5.80 4.11
CA PHE A 920 -20.76 5.94 5.29
C PHE A 920 -21.92 6.96 5.14
N PRO A 921 -21.73 8.15 4.50
CA PRO A 921 -22.83 9.07 4.23
C PRO A 921 -23.97 8.46 3.40
N ALA A 922 -23.65 7.61 2.42
CA ALA A 922 -24.65 6.95 1.59
C ALA A 922 -25.50 5.94 2.40
N ILE A 923 -24.90 5.26 3.38
CA ILE A 923 -25.59 4.29 4.25
C ILE A 923 -26.55 5.01 5.22
N ILE A 924 -26.14 6.15 5.78
CA ILE A 924 -27.02 6.98 6.63
C ILE A 924 -28.26 7.44 5.85
N VAL A 925 -28.08 7.80 4.57
CA VAL A 925 -29.18 8.22 3.68
C VAL A 925 -30.09 7.05 3.31
N GLU A 926 -29.52 5.88 3.00
CA GLU A 926 -30.26 4.66 2.67
C GLU A 926 -31.29 4.32 3.77
N ASP A 927 -30.89 4.43 5.05
CA ASP A 927 -31.75 4.20 6.21
C ASP A 927 -32.97 5.15 6.27
N THR A 928 -32.91 6.33 5.62
CA THR A 928 -33.99 7.33 5.61
C THR A 928 -35.06 7.02 4.55
N SER A 929 -34.72 6.25 3.51
CA SER A 929 -35.60 5.94 2.37
C SER A 929 -36.51 4.72 2.57
N LEU A 930 -36.38 4.02 3.70
CA LEU A 930 -37.13 2.80 3.99
C LEU A 930 -38.49 3.15 4.61
N ASP A 931 -39.57 3.06 3.83
CA ASP A 931 -40.96 3.12 4.33
C ASP A 931 -41.18 2.04 5.40
N ARG A 932 -41.26 2.42 6.67
CA ARG A 932 -41.44 1.48 7.79
C ARG A 932 -42.57 1.93 8.72
N ASP A 933 -43.81 1.67 8.33
CA ASP A 933 -45.04 1.86 9.13
C ASP A 933 -45.30 0.73 10.14
N THR A 934 -44.27 0.10 10.72
CA THR A 934 -44.45 -0.95 11.75
C THR A 934 -44.12 -0.44 13.16
N PRO A 935 -45.02 -0.61 14.15
CA PRO A 935 -44.76 -0.18 15.53
C PRO A 935 -43.62 -1.01 16.15
N GLY A 936 -42.52 -0.35 16.53
CA GLY A 936 -41.36 -0.96 17.21
C GLY A 936 -39.99 -0.67 16.59
N HIS A 937 -39.90 0.07 15.49
CA HIS A 937 -38.61 0.50 14.91
C HIS A 937 -38.25 1.92 15.34
N PHE A 938 -36.98 2.14 15.69
CA PHE A 938 -36.42 3.46 16.02
C PHE A 938 -36.48 4.42 14.82
N PRO A 939 -36.59 5.74 15.04
CA PRO A 939 -36.50 6.72 13.96
C PRO A 939 -35.16 6.59 13.23
N PRO A 940 -35.08 7.03 11.95
CA PRO A 940 -33.82 7.03 11.21
C PRO A 940 -32.72 7.75 11.98
N LEU A 941 -31.49 7.22 11.92
CA LEU A 941 -30.34 7.75 12.68
C LEU A 941 -30.13 9.25 12.44
N LEU A 942 -30.33 9.72 11.21
CA LEU A 942 -30.25 11.14 10.86
C LEU A 942 -31.22 12.00 11.70
N HIS A 943 -32.45 11.54 11.91
CA HIS A 943 -33.47 12.25 12.69
C HIS A 943 -33.11 12.26 14.18
N THR A 944 -32.59 11.14 14.69
CA THR A 944 -32.08 11.01 16.06
C THR A 944 -30.94 11.99 16.32
N ILE A 945 -29.96 12.08 15.40
CA ILE A 945 -28.83 13.01 15.52
C ILE A 945 -29.32 14.46 15.53
N LEU A 946 -30.25 14.83 14.64
CA LEU A 946 -30.80 16.19 14.57
C LEU A 946 -31.57 16.56 15.85
N THR A 947 -32.39 15.64 16.36
CA THR A 947 -33.17 15.83 17.59
C THR A 947 -32.25 15.97 18.80
N LEU A 948 -31.28 15.07 18.97
CA LEU A 948 -30.34 15.11 20.07
C LEU A 948 -29.46 16.37 20.03
N SER A 949 -28.98 16.74 18.84
CA SER A 949 -28.19 17.97 18.66
C SER A 949 -29.00 19.21 19.06
N SER A 950 -30.31 19.25 18.76
CA SER A 950 -31.18 20.34 19.21
C SER A 950 -31.23 20.43 20.74
N TYR A 951 -31.43 19.32 21.46
CA TYR A 951 -31.43 19.31 22.92
C TYR A 951 -30.08 19.70 23.53
N ILE A 952 -28.97 19.10 23.04
CA ILE A 952 -27.62 19.40 23.53
C ILE A 952 -27.28 20.87 23.33
N LEU A 953 -27.50 21.43 22.13
CA LEU A 953 -27.17 22.83 21.83
C LEU A 953 -28.02 23.83 22.61
N THR A 954 -29.29 23.50 22.86
CA THR A 954 -30.20 24.36 23.65
C THR A 954 -29.76 24.44 25.11
N HIS A 955 -29.28 23.34 25.67
CA HIS A 955 -28.95 23.23 27.09
C HIS A 955 -27.45 23.30 27.40
N ALA A 956 -26.58 23.44 26.39
CA ALA A 956 -25.12 23.51 26.54
C ALA A 956 -24.66 24.66 27.47
N THR A 957 -25.30 25.84 27.40
CA THR A 957 -25.03 26.97 28.32
C THR A 957 -25.65 26.78 29.71
N SER A 958 -26.64 25.90 29.87
CA SER A 958 -27.40 25.79 31.12
C SER A 958 -26.65 25.04 32.23
N ALA A 959 -25.69 24.16 31.87
CA ALA A 959 -25.04 23.25 32.82
C ALA A 959 -23.61 23.66 33.27
N SER A 960 -23.02 24.72 32.69
CA SER A 960 -21.63 25.19 32.91
C SER A 960 -20.56 24.09 33.00
N SER A 961 -20.81 22.89 32.46
CA SER A 961 -19.90 21.76 32.56
C SER A 961 -19.05 21.69 31.29
N PRO A 962 -17.72 21.52 31.40
CA PRO A 962 -16.85 21.39 30.23
C PRO A 962 -17.26 20.19 29.36
N ARG A 963 -17.83 19.16 29.99
CA ARG A 963 -18.38 17.98 29.31
C ARG A 963 -19.53 18.33 28.35
N SER A 964 -20.51 19.12 28.80
CA SER A 964 -21.66 19.51 27.96
C SER A 964 -21.23 20.36 26.76
N LEU A 965 -20.26 21.26 26.97
CA LEU A 965 -19.64 22.05 25.90
C LEU A 965 -18.91 21.17 24.87
N SER A 966 -18.16 20.16 25.30
CA SER A 966 -17.49 19.24 24.38
C SER A 966 -18.47 18.46 23.50
N TYR A 967 -19.61 18.03 24.05
CA TYR A 967 -20.65 17.37 23.23
C TYR A 967 -21.39 18.34 22.31
N ALA A 968 -21.59 19.58 22.73
CA ALA A 968 -22.11 20.64 21.87
C ALA A 968 -21.20 20.84 20.67
N ASN A 969 -19.88 20.97 20.89
CA ASN A 969 -18.89 21.08 19.82
C ASN A 969 -18.89 19.84 18.91
N LEU A 970 -18.90 18.63 19.48
CA LEU A 970 -18.97 17.39 18.69
C LEU A 970 -20.24 17.35 17.82
N SER A 971 -21.39 17.76 18.37
CA SER A 971 -22.67 17.81 17.64
C SER A 971 -22.59 18.81 16.48
N LEU A 972 -21.99 19.98 16.68
CA LEU A 972 -21.78 20.97 15.61
C LEU A 972 -20.88 20.43 14.50
N HIS A 973 -19.79 19.74 14.84
CA HIS A 973 -18.90 19.14 13.85
C HIS A 973 -19.59 18.02 13.05
N ILE A 974 -20.47 17.24 13.67
CA ILE A 974 -21.30 16.24 12.97
C ILE A 974 -22.27 16.95 12.02
N LEU A 975 -22.98 17.98 12.48
CA LEU A 975 -23.91 18.74 11.65
C LEU A 975 -23.22 19.39 10.45
N LEU A 976 -22.02 19.93 10.64
CA LEU A 976 -21.20 20.47 9.55
C LEU A 976 -20.84 19.39 8.53
N ALA A 977 -20.34 18.24 8.99
CA ALA A 977 -19.97 17.14 8.12
C ALA A 977 -21.17 16.55 7.34
N LEU A 978 -22.39 16.63 7.88
CA LEU A 978 -23.62 16.26 7.17
C LEU A 978 -23.96 17.27 6.06
N VAL A 979 -23.74 18.57 6.29
CA VAL A 979 -24.02 19.64 5.32
C VAL A 979 -22.98 19.70 4.20
N GLU A 980 -21.72 19.38 4.50
CA GLU A 980 -20.64 19.32 3.49
C GLU A 980 -20.83 18.18 2.46
N ASN A 981 -21.74 17.23 2.71
CA ASN A 981 -22.01 16.11 1.81
C ASN A 981 -23.25 16.34 0.94
N ASP A 982 -23.06 16.51 -0.37
CA ASP A 982 -24.13 16.77 -1.35
C ASP A 982 -25.25 15.71 -1.33
N GLY A 983 -24.91 14.44 -1.11
CA GLY A 983 -25.87 13.33 -1.08
C GLY A 983 -26.81 13.38 0.13
N VAL A 984 -26.27 13.75 1.29
CA VAL A 984 -27.05 13.93 2.53
C VAL A 984 -27.90 15.20 2.44
N MET A 985 -27.33 16.30 1.91
CA MET A 985 -28.05 17.56 1.69
C MET A 985 -29.25 17.39 0.76
N GLY A 986 -29.10 16.62 -0.32
CA GLY A 986 -30.19 16.34 -1.26
C GLY A 986 -31.41 15.67 -0.59
N VAL A 987 -31.19 14.85 0.45
CA VAL A 987 -32.26 14.19 1.22
C VAL A 987 -32.83 15.13 2.27
N MET A 988 -31.99 15.91 2.95
CA MET A 988 -32.47 16.88 3.94
C MET A 988 -33.43 17.89 3.33
N ILE A 989 -33.16 18.39 2.11
CA ILE A 989 -33.99 19.38 1.40
C ILE A 989 -35.41 18.87 1.08
N GLN A 990 -35.61 17.54 0.99
CA GLN A 990 -36.91 16.98 0.63
C GLN A 990 -37.92 17.10 1.78
N PRO A 991 -39.22 17.32 1.49
CA PRO A 991 -40.25 17.32 2.52
C PRO A 991 -40.42 15.91 3.10
N SER A 992 -39.94 15.71 4.34
CA SER A 992 -40.19 14.46 5.09
C SER A 992 -41.63 14.41 5.60
N ALA A 993 -42.24 13.22 5.52
CA ALA A 993 -43.57 12.93 6.06
C ALA A 993 -43.59 12.82 7.60
N THR A 994 -42.41 12.66 8.24
CA THR A 994 -42.28 12.52 9.70
C THR A 994 -41.88 13.83 10.35
N VAL A 995 -42.63 14.25 11.37
CA VAL A 995 -42.36 15.46 12.15
C VAL A 995 -41.14 15.20 13.05
N ILE A 996 -40.05 15.96 12.84
CA ILE A 996 -38.86 15.90 13.71
C ILE A 996 -39.09 16.78 14.93
N PRO A 997 -39.08 16.23 16.17
CA PRO A 997 -39.20 17.03 17.38
C PRO A 997 -37.95 17.93 17.56
N ILE A 998 -38.17 19.21 17.82
CA ILE A 998 -37.12 20.21 18.10
C ILE A 998 -37.34 20.74 19.51
N CYS A 999 -36.27 20.96 20.26
CA CYS A 999 -36.37 21.55 21.58
C CYS A 999 -36.92 23.00 21.48
N ARG A 1000 -38.08 23.26 22.10
CA ARG A 1000 -38.70 24.59 22.32
C ARG A 1000 -38.93 25.49 21.09
N GLN A 1001 -39.60 25.01 20.04
CA GLN A 1001 -40.19 25.89 19.02
C GLN A 1001 -41.73 25.80 19.00
N ASP A 1002 -42.41 26.93 19.31
CA ASP A 1002 -43.81 27.17 18.93
C ASP A 1002 -43.86 27.37 17.40
N LEU A 1003 -44.09 26.31 16.62
CA LEU A 1003 -44.22 26.44 15.17
C LEU A 1003 -45.54 27.15 14.80
N TYR A 1004 -45.43 28.27 14.07
CA TYR A 1004 -46.56 28.85 13.35
C TYR A 1004 -47.06 27.85 12.29
N PRO A 1005 -48.39 27.61 12.17
CA PRO A 1005 -48.95 26.57 11.29
C PRO A 1005 -48.63 26.71 9.79
N SER A 1006 -48.19 27.88 9.32
CA SER A 1006 -47.95 28.15 7.89
C SER A 1006 -46.62 27.62 7.34
N LEU A 1007 -45.68 27.22 8.20
CA LEU A 1007 -44.36 26.68 7.81
C LEU A 1007 -44.35 25.16 7.55
N LEU A 1008 -45.43 24.45 7.90
CA LEU A 1008 -45.57 23.00 7.73
C LEU A 1008 -45.69 22.53 6.25
N SER A 1009 -45.75 23.45 5.29
CA SER A 1009 -45.91 23.13 3.86
C SER A 1009 -44.62 23.12 3.04
N ARG A 1010 -43.46 23.47 3.63
CA ARG A 1010 -42.19 23.57 2.90
C ARG A 1010 -41.00 23.08 3.73
N GLY A 1011 -40.75 21.76 3.67
CA GLY A 1011 -39.46 21.13 3.97
C GLY A 1011 -38.98 21.19 5.43
N VAL A 1012 -38.53 20.05 5.96
CA VAL A 1012 -38.05 19.89 7.34
C VAL A 1012 -36.77 20.70 7.65
N VAL A 1013 -36.13 21.28 6.64
CA VAL A 1013 -34.91 22.09 6.78
C VAL A 1013 -35.16 23.51 7.28
N SER A 1014 -36.32 24.12 7.00
CA SER A 1014 -36.47 25.58 7.21
C SER A 1014 -36.50 25.99 8.70
N SER A 1015 -37.09 25.16 9.57
CA SER A 1015 -37.18 25.41 11.02
C SER A 1015 -35.93 25.00 11.80
N GLN A 1016 -35.29 23.88 11.40
CA GLN A 1016 -34.12 23.34 12.09
C GLN A 1016 -32.86 24.16 11.79
N LEU A 1017 -32.62 24.52 10.53
CA LEU A 1017 -31.40 25.22 10.11
C LEU A 1017 -31.32 26.64 10.69
N SER A 1018 -32.47 27.28 10.97
CA SER A 1018 -32.53 28.53 11.73
C SER A 1018 -31.97 28.38 13.15
N PHE A 1019 -32.21 27.23 13.79
CA PHE A 1019 -31.72 26.94 15.13
C PHE A 1019 -30.24 26.54 15.11
N THR A 1020 -29.83 25.74 14.12
CA THR A 1020 -28.43 25.35 13.90
C THR A 1020 -27.56 26.55 13.58
N LEU A 1021 -28.00 27.48 12.71
CA LEU A 1021 -27.25 28.72 12.44
C LEU A 1021 -27.12 29.60 13.69
N ARG A 1022 -28.13 29.63 14.57
CA ARG A 1022 -28.05 30.36 15.85
C ARG A 1022 -27.04 29.77 16.83
N SER A 1023 -26.78 28.46 16.76
CA SER A 1023 -25.95 27.72 17.73
C SER A 1023 -24.55 27.36 17.20
N VAL A 1024 -24.37 27.13 15.90
CA VAL A 1024 -23.08 26.98 15.21
C VAL A 1024 -22.21 28.23 15.41
N ILE A 1025 -22.81 29.43 15.39
CA ILE A 1025 -22.08 30.70 15.56
C ILE A 1025 -21.66 30.95 17.02
N PHE A 1026 -22.23 30.24 18.00
CA PHE A 1026 -21.95 30.48 19.42
C PHE A 1026 -20.78 29.67 19.99
N TYR A 1027 -20.37 28.57 19.35
CA TYR A 1027 -19.51 27.57 20.01
C TYR A 1027 -18.23 27.17 19.26
N ALA A 1028 -18.04 27.55 17.99
CA ALA A 1028 -16.86 27.13 17.21
C ALA A 1028 -16.24 28.28 16.36
N PRO A 1029 -15.48 29.21 16.98
CA PRO A 1029 -14.90 30.35 16.27
C PRO A 1029 -13.60 30.08 15.49
N ASP A 1030 -12.81 29.06 15.82
CA ASP A 1030 -11.37 29.07 15.47
C ASP A 1030 -10.93 28.26 14.23
N GLU A 1031 -11.78 27.44 13.59
CA GLU A 1031 -11.32 26.55 12.48
C GLU A 1031 -12.10 26.61 11.15
N TYR A 1032 -13.25 27.29 11.05
CA TYR A 1032 -14.19 27.07 9.91
C TYR A 1032 -14.73 28.34 9.24
N GLY A 1033 -13.94 29.41 9.18
CA GLY A 1033 -14.33 30.64 8.47
C GLY A 1033 -14.66 30.48 6.97
N GLY A 1034 -14.30 29.33 6.37
CA GLY A 1034 -14.60 29.01 4.97
C GLY A 1034 -15.93 28.27 4.73
N SER A 1035 -16.53 27.61 5.72
CA SER A 1035 -17.70 26.74 5.51
C SER A 1035 -19.04 27.43 5.80
N ILE A 1036 -19.04 28.62 6.42
CA ILE A 1036 -20.25 29.45 6.63
C ILE A 1036 -20.82 29.96 5.29
N PHE A 1037 -20.02 29.92 4.21
CA PHE A 1037 -20.41 30.37 2.87
C PHE A 1037 -21.41 29.46 2.14
N TYR A 1038 -21.50 28.16 2.48
CA TYR A 1038 -22.25 27.18 1.68
C TYR A 1038 -23.74 27.07 2.03
N ILE A 1039 -24.13 27.49 3.23
CA ILE A 1039 -25.48 27.24 3.78
C ILE A 1039 -26.59 28.10 3.12
N PRO A 1040 -26.39 29.39 2.77
CA PRO A 1040 -27.49 30.23 2.26
C PRO A 1040 -27.89 29.95 0.80
N ILE A 1041 -27.12 29.16 0.06
CA ILE A 1041 -27.17 29.13 -1.42
C ILE A 1041 -28.21 28.10 -1.95
N LEU A 1042 -28.72 27.20 -1.11
CA LEU A 1042 -29.50 26.02 -1.56
C LEU A 1042 -30.96 25.96 -1.08
N LEU A 1043 -31.48 26.97 -0.36
CA LEU A 1043 -32.82 26.91 0.24
C LEU A 1043 -33.67 28.15 -0.09
N GLU A 1044 -34.94 27.96 -0.47
CA GLU A 1044 -35.95 29.03 -0.48
C GLU A 1044 -36.24 29.47 0.97
N TYR A 1045 -35.39 30.35 1.51
CA TYR A 1045 -35.42 30.76 2.92
C TYR A 1045 -36.33 31.98 3.15
N VAL A 1046 -36.79 32.17 4.40
CA VAL A 1046 -37.40 33.43 4.86
C VAL A 1046 -36.28 34.42 5.16
N TRP A 1047 -35.72 35.03 4.12
CA TRP A 1047 -34.55 35.91 4.16
C TRP A 1047 -34.57 36.96 5.28
N LYS A 1048 -35.75 37.49 5.58
CA LYS A 1048 -35.97 38.45 6.66
C LYS A 1048 -35.51 37.96 8.04
N ASP A 1049 -35.80 36.69 8.37
CA ASP A 1049 -35.48 36.14 9.69
C ASP A 1049 -33.97 35.85 9.82
N LEU A 1050 -33.30 35.51 8.71
CA LEU A 1050 -31.85 35.37 8.64
C LEU A 1050 -31.15 36.70 8.91
N TRP A 1051 -31.56 37.77 8.22
CA TRP A 1051 -30.97 39.10 8.39
C TRP A 1051 -31.18 39.64 9.79
N ALA A 1052 -32.38 39.48 10.34
CA ALA A 1052 -32.67 39.85 11.73
C ALA A 1052 -31.83 39.05 12.74
N ALA A 1053 -31.56 37.77 12.47
CA ALA A 1053 -30.72 36.93 13.33
C ALA A 1053 -29.23 37.35 13.28
N LEU A 1054 -28.67 37.57 12.08
CA LEU A 1054 -27.28 37.99 11.89
C LEU A 1054 -27.02 39.38 12.47
N LEU A 1055 -27.90 40.34 12.21
CA LEU A 1055 -27.79 41.70 12.76
C LEU A 1055 -28.08 41.73 14.27
N GLY A 1056 -29.00 40.89 14.74
CA GLY A 1056 -29.26 40.68 16.17
C GLY A 1056 -28.07 40.08 16.91
N LEU A 1057 -27.31 39.17 16.28
CA LEU A 1057 -26.08 38.60 16.82
C LEU A 1057 -25.00 39.68 16.98
N LEU A 1058 -24.77 40.51 15.96
CA LEU A 1058 -23.82 41.63 16.06
C LEU A 1058 -24.20 42.58 17.21
N GLY A 1059 -25.50 42.84 17.39
CA GLY A 1059 -26.03 43.60 18.52
C GLY A 1059 -25.77 42.92 19.87
N PHE A 1060 -26.04 41.62 19.96
CA PHE A 1060 -25.80 40.83 21.17
C PHE A 1060 -24.32 40.86 21.58
N LEU A 1061 -23.40 40.57 20.65
CA LEU A 1061 -21.96 40.56 20.89
C LEU A 1061 -21.47 41.93 21.39
N THR A 1062 -22.00 43.02 20.83
CA THR A 1062 -21.67 44.37 21.28
C THR A 1062 -22.11 44.63 22.72
N THR A 1063 -23.24 44.05 23.15
CA THR A 1063 -23.82 44.30 24.48
C THR A 1063 -23.35 43.33 25.57
N LYS A 1064 -22.80 42.17 25.21
CA LYS A 1064 -22.48 41.06 26.14
C LYS A 1064 -21.02 40.65 26.14
N ILE A 1065 -20.14 41.42 25.53
CA ILE A 1065 -18.72 41.08 25.41
C ILE A 1065 -18.02 40.85 26.75
N ASP A 1066 -18.38 41.61 27.78
CA ASP A 1066 -17.80 41.49 29.14
C ASP A 1066 -18.16 40.18 29.85
N SER A 1067 -19.11 39.41 29.31
CA SER A 1067 -19.56 38.13 29.86
C SER A 1067 -19.06 36.90 29.08
N LEU A 1068 -18.21 37.11 28.07
CA LEU A 1068 -17.66 36.06 27.22
C LEU A 1068 -16.20 35.79 27.61
N ASP A 1069 -15.87 34.54 27.95
CA ASP A 1069 -14.53 34.16 28.45
C ASP A 1069 -13.43 34.16 27.36
N THR A 1070 -13.79 34.19 26.07
CA THR A 1070 -12.86 34.16 24.93
C THR A 1070 -13.02 35.38 24.02
N THR A 1071 -12.03 36.27 24.02
CA THR A 1071 -12.02 37.51 23.21
C THR A 1071 -11.58 37.32 21.76
N ALA A 1072 -10.69 36.36 21.47
CA ALA A 1072 -10.12 36.17 20.13
C ALA A 1072 -11.15 35.62 19.11
N GLY A 1073 -11.95 34.63 19.49
CA GLY A 1073 -12.95 34.03 18.60
C GLY A 1073 -14.13 34.97 18.25
N VAL A 1074 -14.44 35.91 19.15
CA VAL A 1074 -15.49 36.92 18.92
C VAL A 1074 -15.09 37.90 17.82
N GLU A 1075 -13.81 38.29 17.75
CA GLU A 1075 -13.32 39.17 16.69
C GLU A 1075 -13.52 38.55 15.30
N GLN A 1076 -13.20 37.26 15.17
CA GLN A 1076 -13.33 36.53 13.92
C GLN A 1076 -14.80 36.42 13.46
N ILE A 1077 -15.71 36.05 14.37
CA ILE A 1077 -17.15 35.94 14.09
C ILE A 1077 -17.73 37.27 13.59
N VAL A 1078 -17.38 38.39 14.25
CA VAL A 1078 -17.86 39.72 13.86
C VAL A 1078 -17.38 40.06 12.44
N ARG A 1079 -16.10 39.83 12.15
CA ARG A 1079 -15.52 40.09 10.83
C ARG A 1079 -16.11 39.21 9.72
N GLU A 1080 -16.33 37.92 9.97
CA GLU A 1080 -16.96 37.00 9.02
C GLU A 1080 -18.41 37.39 8.70
N THR A 1081 -19.17 37.75 9.74
CA THR A 1081 -20.56 38.19 9.58
C THR A 1081 -20.66 39.46 8.73
N ILE A 1082 -19.74 40.43 8.92
CA ILE A 1082 -19.66 41.66 8.12
C ILE A 1082 -19.33 41.35 6.65
N VAL A 1083 -18.36 40.46 6.40
CA VAL A 1083 -17.98 40.07 5.03
C VAL A 1083 -19.13 39.34 4.33
N LEU A 1084 -19.90 38.51 5.03
CA LEU A 1084 -21.10 37.85 4.50
C LEU A 1084 -22.18 38.87 4.09
N LEU A 1085 -22.46 39.86 4.93
CA LEU A 1085 -23.41 40.94 4.60
C LEU A 1085 -22.95 41.74 3.37
N TYR A 1086 -21.64 42.00 3.26
CA TYR A 1086 -21.07 42.73 2.13
C TYR A 1086 -21.10 41.93 0.82
N LEU A 1087 -20.80 40.63 0.85
CA LEU A 1087 -20.91 39.76 -0.32
C LEU A 1087 -22.36 39.62 -0.80
N SER A 1088 -23.31 39.57 0.14
CA SER A 1088 -24.76 39.56 -0.16
C SER A 1088 -25.21 40.86 -0.84
N LEU A 1089 -24.55 41.99 -0.59
CA LEU A 1089 -24.79 43.26 -1.30
C LEU A 1089 -24.19 43.25 -2.73
N ILE A 1090 -22.92 42.86 -2.87
CA ILE A 1090 -22.21 42.90 -4.18
C ILE A 1090 -22.83 41.93 -5.18
N LYS A 1091 -23.16 40.72 -4.75
CA LYS A 1091 -23.74 39.66 -5.59
C LYS A 1091 -25.23 39.47 -5.31
N SER A 1092 -25.94 40.56 -5.08
CA SER A 1092 -27.39 40.54 -4.80
C SER A 1092 -28.18 39.82 -5.90
N ASP A 1093 -27.80 39.99 -7.17
CA ASP A 1093 -28.41 39.30 -8.33
C ASP A 1093 -28.24 37.77 -8.31
N GLY A 1094 -27.22 37.25 -7.63
CA GLY A 1094 -26.94 35.81 -7.54
C GLY A 1094 -27.48 35.14 -6.28
N TYR A 1095 -27.66 35.89 -5.19
CA TYR A 1095 -28.02 35.34 -3.88
C TYR A 1095 -29.47 35.60 -3.47
N LEU A 1096 -30.08 36.72 -3.87
CA LEU A 1096 -31.43 37.07 -3.45
C LEU A 1096 -32.46 36.64 -4.49
N PRO A 1097 -33.55 35.96 -4.11
CA PRO A 1097 -34.49 35.36 -5.05
C PRO A 1097 -35.40 36.38 -5.75
N SER A 1098 -35.49 37.61 -5.24
CA SER A 1098 -36.33 38.66 -5.82
C SER A 1098 -35.82 40.07 -5.50
N PRO A 1099 -36.15 41.08 -6.34
CA PRO A 1099 -35.87 42.49 -6.04
C PRO A 1099 -36.50 42.95 -4.72
N GLN A 1100 -37.66 42.39 -4.37
CA GLN A 1100 -38.30 42.69 -3.08
C GLN A 1100 -37.45 42.24 -1.89
N ALA A 1101 -36.77 41.08 -1.99
CA ALA A 1101 -35.86 40.60 -0.95
C ALA A 1101 -34.63 41.52 -0.79
N LEU A 1102 -34.16 42.15 -1.87
CA LEU A 1102 -33.11 43.18 -1.83
C LEU A 1102 -33.57 44.45 -1.10
N HIS A 1103 -34.80 44.90 -1.36
CA HIS A 1103 -35.38 46.05 -0.66
C HIS A 1103 -35.56 45.77 0.84
N GLU A 1104 -36.00 44.57 1.20
CA GLU A 1104 -36.13 44.11 2.58
C GLU A 1104 -34.77 44.02 3.28
N PHE A 1105 -33.75 43.51 2.61
CA PHE A 1105 -32.39 43.42 3.14
C PHE A 1105 -31.79 44.80 3.44
N ILE A 1106 -31.87 45.75 2.50
CA ILE A 1106 -31.36 47.11 2.68
C ILE A 1106 -32.12 47.84 3.79
N TYR A 1107 -33.44 47.60 3.88
CA TYR A 1107 -34.24 48.15 4.98
C TYR A 1107 -33.80 47.61 6.35
N GLU A 1108 -33.51 46.31 6.50
CA GLU A 1108 -32.99 45.76 7.75
C GLU A 1108 -31.57 46.31 8.07
N LEU A 1109 -30.71 46.52 7.08
CA LEU A 1109 -29.41 47.20 7.31
C LEU A 1109 -29.58 48.63 7.86
N ILE A 1110 -30.56 49.39 7.33
CA ILE A 1110 -30.89 50.73 7.83
C ILE A 1110 -31.45 50.67 9.26
N ARG A 1111 -32.31 49.68 9.54
CA ARG A 1111 -32.90 49.49 10.87
C ARG A 1111 -31.83 49.20 11.93
N PHE A 1112 -30.79 48.45 11.58
CA PHE A 1112 -29.68 48.08 12.45
C PHE A 1112 -28.44 48.99 12.29
N ALA A 1113 -28.58 50.18 11.67
CA ALA A 1113 -27.48 51.10 11.39
C ALA A 1113 -26.63 51.47 12.63
N SER A 1114 -27.28 51.64 13.79
CA SER A 1114 -26.57 51.94 15.05
C SER A 1114 -25.68 50.78 15.51
N ILE A 1115 -26.14 49.54 15.32
CA ILE A 1115 -25.41 48.32 15.68
C ILE A 1115 -24.26 48.08 14.71
N LEU A 1116 -24.43 48.37 13.42
CA LEU A 1116 -23.35 48.28 12.43
C LEU A 1116 -22.22 49.28 12.74
N LYS A 1117 -22.57 50.52 13.10
CA LYS A 1117 -21.60 51.54 13.51
C LYS A 1117 -20.86 51.20 14.81
N SER A 1118 -21.52 50.54 15.77
CA SER A 1118 -20.86 50.10 17.01
C SER A 1118 -19.88 48.94 16.82
N GLN A 1119 -19.94 48.22 15.69
CA GLN A 1119 -18.95 47.16 15.39
C GLN A 1119 -17.54 47.73 15.19
N GLU A 1120 -17.39 48.96 14.69
CA GLU A 1120 -16.08 49.57 14.47
C GLU A 1120 -15.34 49.81 15.80
N SER A 1121 -16.07 50.27 16.83
CA SER A 1121 -15.53 50.39 18.18
C SER A 1121 -15.23 49.03 18.82
N LEU A 1122 -16.07 48.03 18.58
CA LEU A 1122 -15.90 46.68 19.11
C LEU A 1122 -14.62 46.02 18.55
N LEU A 1123 -14.44 46.06 17.23
CA LEU A 1123 -13.26 45.49 16.57
C LEU A 1123 -11.97 46.20 17.01
N LYS A 1124 -11.99 47.51 17.23
CA LYS A 1124 -10.84 48.26 17.79
C LYS A 1124 -10.53 47.87 19.23
N SER A 1125 -11.53 47.47 20.02
CA SER A 1125 -11.33 47.00 21.39
C SER A 1125 -10.81 45.56 21.48
N LEU A 1126 -11.10 44.75 20.45
CA LEU A 1126 -10.74 43.33 20.38
C LEU A 1126 -9.36 43.06 19.75
N THR A 1127 -8.82 43.99 18.95
CA THR A 1127 -7.55 43.79 18.25
C THR A 1127 -6.37 43.56 19.20
N VAL A 1128 -5.89 42.32 19.28
CA VAL A 1128 -4.60 41.93 19.88
C VAL A 1128 -3.50 42.03 18.82
N ALA A 1129 -2.27 42.39 19.22
CA ALA A 1129 -1.14 42.63 18.31
C ALA A 1129 -0.93 41.49 17.28
N PRO A 1130 -0.71 41.80 15.99
CA PRO A 1130 -0.69 40.79 14.94
C PRO A 1130 0.53 39.86 15.07
N GLN A 1131 0.27 38.56 15.25
CA GLN A 1131 1.26 37.52 14.98
C GLN A 1131 1.47 37.37 13.46
N GLN A 1132 2.66 36.90 13.08
CA GLN A 1132 3.33 37.07 11.79
C GLN A 1132 2.73 36.27 10.61
N ASP A 1133 1.41 36.23 10.41
CA ASP A 1133 0.80 35.56 9.25
C ASP A 1133 0.25 36.58 8.20
N PRO A 1134 0.88 36.69 7.01
CA PRO A 1134 0.47 37.64 5.96
C PRO A 1134 -0.95 37.38 5.40
N ARG A 1135 -1.50 36.17 5.56
CA ARG A 1135 -2.88 35.87 5.14
C ARG A 1135 -3.92 36.54 6.04
N GLN A 1136 -3.66 36.58 7.35
CA GLN A 1136 -4.57 37.15 8.35
C GLN A 1136 -4.65 38.69 8.23
N ALA A 1137 -3.51 39.35 7.96
CA ALA A 1137 -3.46 40.80 7.74
C ALA A 1137 -4.29 41.25 6.52
N THR A 1138 -4.27 40.47 5.44
CA THR A 1138 -5.05 40.74 4.22
C THR A 1138 -6.55 40.59 4.48
N TRP A 1139 -6.94 39.59 5.27
CA TRP A 1139 -8.33 39.34 5.61
C TRP A 1139 -8.93 40.40 6.56
N ILE A 1140 -8.16 40.81 7.57
CA ILE A 1140 -8.52 41.92 8.47
C ILE A 1140 -8.80 43.19 7.66
N LYS A 1141 -7.91 43.54 6.72
CA LYS A 1141 -8.07 44.70 5.84
C LYS A 1141 -9.38 44.64 5.02
N ARG A 1142 -9.69 43.47 4.44
CA ARG A 1142 -10.94 43.27 3.67
C ARG A 1142 -12.19 43.47 4.53
N SER A 1143 -12.21 42.92 5.74
CA SER A 1143 -13.36 43.06 6.65
C SER A 1143 -13.61 44.52 7.07
N THR A 1144 -12.53 45.31 7.26
CA THR A 1144 -12.65 46.74 7.57
C THR A 1144 -13.14 47.56 6.37
N GLU A 1145 -12.71 47.24 5.16
CA GLU A 1145 -13.19 47.89 3.92
C GLU A 1145 -14.66 47.53 3.64
N ALA A 1146 -15.06 46.29 3.92
CA ALA A 1146 -16.44 45.83 3.82
C ALA A 1146 -17.37 46.58 4.80
N LEU A 1147 -16.98 46.71 6.08
CA LEU A 1147 -17.76 47.46 7.08
C LEU A 1147 -17.92 48.93 6.69
N ALA A 1148 -16.85 49.57 6.20
CA ALA A 1148 -16.89 50.96 5.75
C ALA A 1148 -17.87 51.14 4.58
N SER A 1149 -17.83 50.22 3.61
CA SER A 1149 -18.71 50.24 2.43
C SER A 1149 -20.19 50.03 2.81
N ILE A 1150 -20.48 49.09 3.71
CA ILE A 1150 -21.85 48.88 4.24
C ILE A 1150 -22.34 50.14 4.95
N THR A 1151 -21.49 50.74 5.80
CA THR A 1151 -21.88 51.92 6.60
C THR A 1151 -22.15 53.13 5.70
N GLU A 1152 -21.34 53.34 4.66
CA GLU A 1152 -21.56 54.41 3.68
C GLU A 1152 -22.85 54.21 2.87
N LEU A 1153 -23.14 52.98 2.46
CA LEU A 1153 -24.40 52.63 1.79
C LEU A 1153 -25.61 52.90 2.69
N VAL A 1154 -25.53 52.46 3.96
CA VAL A 1154 -26.58 52.69 4.95
C VAL A 1154 -26.79 54.18 5.18
N ASP A 1155 -25.73 54.98 5.29
CA ASP A 1155 -25.82 56.44 5.46
C ASP A 1155 -26.46 57.14 4.25
N PHE A 1156 -26.14 56.69 3.04
CA PHE A 1156 -26.77 57.21 1.81
C PHE A 1156 -28.28 56.96 1.80
N TYR A 1157 -28.72 55.71 1.98
CA TYR A 1157 -30.15 55.37 1.95
C TYR A 1157 -30.90 55.90 3.18
N GLN A 1158 -30.28 55.91 4.37
CA GLN A 1158 -30.85 56.55 5.56
C GLN A 1158 -31.05 58.06 5.32
N GLY A 1159 -30.11 58.72 4.65
CA GLY A 1159 -30.24 60.12 4.21
C GLY A 1159 -31.39 60.36 3.24
N LYS A 1160 -31.68 59.41 2.33
CA LYS A 1160 -32.81 59.47 1.40
C LYS A 1160 -34.16 59.24 2.10
N VAL A 1161 -34.23 58.23 2.98
CA VAL A 1161 -35.42 57.91 3.77
C VAL A 1161 -35.80 59.07 4.71
N THR A 1162 -34.81 59.70 5.35
CA THR A 1162 -35.02 60.87 6.23
C THR A 1162 -35.44 62.12 5.43
N LYS A 1163 -34.84 62.39 4.27
CA LYS A 1163 -35.27 63.47 3.36
C LYS A 1163 -36.70 63.28 2.85
N ALA A 1164 -37.13 62.04 2.64
CA ALA A 1164 -38.49 61.68 2.23
C ALA A 1164 -39.51 61.71 3.38
N ASN A 1165 -39.07 61.93 4.62
CA ASN A 1165 -39.90 62.00 5.83
C ASN A 1165 -40.81 60.77 6.06
N ALA A 1166 -40.31 59.59 5.69
CA ALA A 1166 -41.06 58.34 5.80
C ALA A 1166 -41.18 57.87 7.26
N ARG A 1167 -42.41 57.75 7.78
CA ARG A 1167 -42.69 57.39 9.19
C ARG A 1167 -43.13 55.93 9.42
N THR A 1168 -43.28 55.14 8.36
CA THR A 1168 -43.69 53.72 8.44
C THR A 1168 -42.70 52.85 7.67
N ALA A 1169 -42.54 51.59 8.10
CA ALA A 1169 -41.66 50.61 7.44
C ALA A 1169 -41.98 50.47 5.93
N LYS A 1170 -43.27 50.43 5.59
CA LYS A 1170 -43.74 50.36 4.20
C LYS A 1170 -43.37 51.60 3.38
N ALA A 1171 -43.45 52.80 3.98
CA ALA A 1171 -43.05 54.03 3.30
C ALA A 1171 -41.52 54.12 3.13
N ALA A 1172 -40.75 53.69 4.13
CA ALA A 1172 -39.29 53.64 4.05
C ALA A 1172 -38.81 52.64 2.98
N MET A 1173 -39.39 51.43 2.96
CA MET A 1173 -39.12 50.43 1.92
C MET A 1173 -39.50 50.93 0.52
N SER A 1174 -40.61 51.65 0.37
CA SER A 1174 -41.01 52.23 -0.93
C SER A 1174 -40.04 53.29 -1.42
N VAL A 1175 -39.42 54.07 -0.52
CA VAL A 1175 -38.38 55.05 -0.87
C VAL A 1175 -37.10 54.33 -1.32
N VAL A 1176 -36.69 53.29 -0.59
CA VAL A 1176 -35.52 52.46 -0.93
C VAL A 1176 -35.72 51.78 -2.28
N ALA A 1177 -36.87 51.12 -2.48
CA ALA A 1177 -37.24 50.47 -3.74
C ALA A 1177 -37.20 51.44 -4.92
N ARG A 1178 -37.83 52.62 -4.75
CA ARG A 1178 -37.85 53.63 -5.80
C ARG A 1178 -36.45 54.07 -6.20
N GLU A 1179 -35.59 54.39 -5.24
CA GLU A 1179 -34.22 54.86 -5.52
C GLU A 1179 -33.39 53.78 -6.22
N ILE A 1180 -33.49 52.50 -5.78
CA ILE A 1180 -32.80 51.36 -6.41
C ILE A 1180 -33.30 51.12 -7.83
N GLU A 1181 -34.61 51.22 -8.07
CA GLU A 1181 -35.19 51.04 -9.41
C GLU A 1181 -34.83 52.18 -10.38
N THR A 1182 -34.64 53.42 -9.90
CA THR A 1182 -34.22 54.55 -10.75
C THR A 1182 -32.73 54.57 -11.05
N ASP A 1183 -31.88 54.44 -10.04
CA ASP A 1183 -30.44 54.73 -10.15
C ASP A 1183 -29.56 53.48 -9.96
N GLY A 1184 -30.17 52.31 -9.74
CA GLY A 1184 -29.46 51.08 -9.37
C GLY A 1184 -29.03 51.07 -7.90
N LEU A 1185 -28.42 49.95 -7.46
CA LEU A 1185 -27.86 49.84 -6.12
C LEU A 1185 -26.66 50.80 -5.97
N TYR A 1186 -26.71 51.72 -5.01
CA TYR A 1186 -25.56 52.56 -4.66
C TYR A 1186 -24.34 51.69 -4.26
N THR A 1187 -23.30 51.66 -5.11
CA THR A 1187 -22.04 50.96 -4.84
C THR A 1187 -20.86 51.94 -4.78
N THR A 1188 -20.07 51.87 -3.72
CA THR A 1188 -18.77 52.53 -3.62
C THR A 1188 -17.72 51.68 -4.34
N LYS A 1189 -16.88 52.30 -5.19
CA LYS A 1189 -15.79 51.72 -6.02
C LYS A 1189 -15.47 50.22 -5.80
N SER A 1190 -15.55 49.44 -6.89
CA SER A 1190 -15.26 48.00 -6.98
C SER A 1190 -14.02 47.56 -6.18
N VAL A 1191 -14.25 46.92 -5.03
CA VAL A 1191 -13.24 46.07 -4.40
C VAL A 1191 -13.05 44.84 -5.30
N CYS A 1192 -11.79 44.56 -5.62
CA CYS A 1192 -11.33 43.50 -6.53
C CYS A 1192 -12.20 42.22 -6.47
N GLU A 1193 -12.70 41.78 -7.62
CA GLU A 1193 -13.50 40.57 -7.75
C GLU A 1193 -12.80 39.37 -7.09
N PRO A 1194 -13.54 38.53 -6.34
CA PRO A 1194 -13.00 37.27 -5.86
C PRO A 1194 -12.80 36.32 -7.05
N GLN A 1195 -11.55 36.00 -7.38
CA GLN A 1195 -11.26 34.72 -8.03
C GLN A 1195 -11.65 33.63 -7.02
N ALA A 1196 -12.61 32.79 -7.39
CA ALA A 1196 -13.02 31.64 -6.59
C ALA A 1196 -11.81 30.70 -6.36
N PRO A 1197 -11.70 30.05 -5.20
CA PRO A 1197 -10.80 28.91 -5.03
C PRO A 1197 -11.23 27.72 -5.90
#